data_AF-A0A5B9VV80-F1
#
_entry.id   AF-A0A5B9VV80-F1
#
_cell.length_a   1.000
_cell.length_b   1.000
_cell.length_c   1.000
_cell.angle_alpha   90.00
_cell.angle_beta   90.00
_cell.angle_gamma   90.00
#
_symmetry.space_group_name_H-M   'P 1'
#
loop_
_entity.id
_entity.type
_entity.pdbx_description
1 polymer ?
#
loop_
_entity_poly.entity_id
_entity_poly.type
_entity_poly.pdbx_seq_one_letter_code
_entity_poly.pdbx_strand_id
1 'polypeptide(L)'
;MRSPGALLVLAASALSLAPAPARAAAPPTWEELRRLPKDCPVVYDNDWLGDTNDDEYLLAKAHLGQARLRGFILSKDQWDNGRQYKVADGRADFERDLAIARRSGLRAVPEVTLGADRLLERPASGRVEDAKPVASAGTDLIVREAREASPQRPLVVIVGGPLCTVASAVLSDPSIADRMLVMMTDIDGYNGSDPWANYVVATRCKLVNFGASPLGWPQRPGPPIMPPARFDALPDREITRSMKKVALGFWERSTRKEKPDRDDGFADGAGTFLLYRPETWTGVKKVRVSGAWSHEDAPSGPYHYLDATGIEPGLMTEEFFATMAAALRPDGRGAGREVPCPAKVSDNHRYLIDQRGEPFFYLGDTAWELFHRLSRDEANTYLEDRAAKRFNVIQAVVLAEHGGLDVPNANGDLPLEGKDPTRPVEAYFRHVDAVVARAEELGLVIGMLPTWGSWWHDGPGIFTPESARSYGEFLGRRYKDRPIVWILGGDRPVEDDRQREILRAMAAGLRQGDGGRHLMTFHPPGGRSSAEWFHGDEWLAFNMIQSGHGYDHDNYERIAAQYAREPAKPCVDGEPGYEDHPAEFNPKNGYLDDYEARKFAYWSVFAGACGHTYGCHDIWQFYDEGRRPITAARTPWKAAKDLPGAGQMQHLRALVESRPVLARVPDQSLLASDAGRGTNHVQATRAEDGSYAFVYSASGEPFTVDLGKLSGGRLRACWFDPRDGTSRSIGSLDRKGRKEFHPPSVGKGHDWVLVLDDEERGRPEPGRSAR
;
A
#
# COMPACT_ATOMS: atom_id res chain seq x y z
N MET A 1 60.30 -1.74 46.94
CA MET A 1 58.82 -1.85 46.99
C MET A 1 58.23 -0.97 45.90
N ARG A 2 57.30 -1.55 45.12
CA ARG A 2 56.48 -0.98 44.01
C ARG A 2 57.13 -0.88 42.62
N SER A 3 56.92 -2.00 41.90
CA SER A 3 56.84 -2.36 40.47
C SER A 3 57.24 -1.41 39.32
N PRO A 4 57.89 -1.98 38.28
CA PRO A 4 57.86 -1.50 36.90
C PRO A 4 56.86 -2.29 36.03
N GLY A 5 56.40 -1.70 34.92
CA GLY A 5 55.89 -2.44 33.76
C GLY A 5 54.47 -2.08 33.30
N ALA A 6 54.38 -1.29 32.22
CA ALA A 6 53.16 -1.17 31.42
C ALA A 6 53.54 -0.94 29.96
N LEU A 7 53.64 -2.02 29.19
CA LEU A 7 53.44 -2.05 27.74
C LEU A 7 53.28 -3.53 27.35
N LEU A 8 52.04 -3.98 27.18
CA LEU A 8 51.78 -5.23 26.47
C LEU A 8 50.52 -5.10 25.61
N VAL A 9 50.72 -5.61 24.41
CA VAL A 9 49.94 -5.49 23.18
C VAL A 9 48.64 -6.30 23.24
N LEU A 10 47.61 -5.73 22.63
CA LEU A 10 46.33 -6.37 22.27
C LEU A 10 46.56 -7.66 21.48
N ALA A 11 46.03 -8.78 21.98
CA ALA A 11 45.72 -9.95 21.18
C ALA A 11 44.41 -10.57 21.70
N ALA A 12 43.28 -10.04 21.21
CA ALA A 12 41.99 -10.69 21.37
C ALA A 12 41.95 -11.91 20.43
N SER A 13 41.89 -13.10 21.03
CA SER A 13 41.68 -14.35 20.30
C SER A 13 40.25 -14.39 19.77
N ALA A 14 40.08 -14.20 18.46
CA ALA A 14 38.83 -14.49 17.78
C ALA A 14 38.66 -16.02 17.70
N LEU A 15 38.02 -16.62 18.72
CA LEU A 15 37.36 -17.90 18.52
C LEU A 15 36.19 -17.66 17.56
N SER A 16 36.34 -18.14 16.33
CA SER A 16 35.26 -18.37 15.39
C SER A 16 34.22 -19.28 16.05
N LEU A 17 33.20 -18.68 16.67
CA LEU A 17 31.96 -19.38 16.98
C LEU A 17 31.35 -19.81 15.64
N ALA A 18 31.30 -21.12 15.41
CA ALA A 18 30.48 -21.66 14.33
C ALA A 18 29.06 -21.10 14.48
N PRO A 19 28.39 -20.67 13.39
CA PRO A 19 27.03 -20.17 13.49
C PRO A 19 26.15 -21.25 14.15
N ALA A 20 25.38 -20.84 15.16
CA ALA A 20 24.40 -21.71 15.79
C ALA A 20 23.48 -22.28 14.70
N PRO A 21 23.09 -23.56 14.77
CA PRO A 21 22.18 -24.14 13.79
C PRO A 21 20.88 -23.33 13.78
N ALA A 22 20.46 -22.90 12.60
CA ALA A 22 19.25 -22.11 12.43
C ALA A 22 18.06 -22.85 13.02
N ARG A 23 17.29 -22.14 13.86
CA ARG A 23 16.14 -22.70 14.55
C ARG A 23 15.04 -22.98 13.52
N ALA A 24 14.55 -24.22 13.47
CA ALA A 24 13.40 -24.58 12.63
C ALA A 24 12.19 -23.68 12.95
N ALA A 25 11.42 -23.32 11.92
CA ALA A 25 10.18 -22.59 12.12
C ALA A 25 9.19 -23.42 12.95
N ALA A 26 8.42 -22.75 13.82
CA ALA A 26 7.29 -23.42 14.45
C ALA A 26 6.25 -23.77 13.36
N PRO A 27 5.73 -25.00 13.31
CA PRO A 27 4.70 -25.40 12.37
C PRO A 27 3.47 -24.48 12.43
N PRO A 28 2.75 -24.27 11.32
CA PRO A 28 1.58 -23.40 11.32
C PRO A 28 0.44 -24.02 12.12
N THR A 29 -0.40 -23.19 12.73
CA THR A 29 -1.66 -23.60 13.35
C THR A 29 -2.83 -23.20 12.45
N TRP A 30 -3.98 -23.88 12.62
CA TRP A 30 -5.16 -23.55 11.85
C TRP A 30 -5.64 -22.11 12.10
N GLU A 31 -5.54 -21.64 13.34
CA GLU A 31 -5.95 -20.29 13.72
C GLU A 31 -5.05 -19.21 13.10
N GLU A 32 -3.74 -19.45 12.99
CA GLU A 32 -2.82 -18.55 12.29
C GLU A 32 -3.18 -18.44 10.81
N LEU A 33 -3.49 -19.56 10.15
CA LEU A 33 -3.85 -19.58 8.73
C LEU A 33 -5.17 -18.84 8.45
N ARG A 34 -6.17 -18.97 9.33
CA ARG A 34 -7.43 -18.21 9.21
C ARG A 34 -7.27 -16.70 9.37
N ARG A 35 -6.22 -16.27 10.05
CA ARG A 35 -5.92 -14.85 10.34
C ARG A 35 -4.83 -14.30 9.42
N LEU A 36 -4.38 -15.07 8.43
CA LEU A 36 -3.31 -14.66 7.55
C LEU A 36 -3.74 -13.39 6.76
N PRO A 37 -2.89 -12.35 6.70
CA PRO A 37 -3.18 -11.18 5.91
C PRO A 37 -3.36 -11.54 4.42
N LYS A 38 -4.43 -11.04 3.80
CA LYS A 38 -4.71 -11.31 2.37
C LYS A 38 -3.72 -10.62 1.42
N ASP A 39 -2.96 -9.64 1.92
CA ASP A 39 -1.92 -8.89 1.21
C ASP A 39 -0.52 -9.52 1.37
N CYS A 40 -0.41 -10.73 1.93
CA CYS A 40 0.84 -11.48 1.92
C CYS A 40 1.46 -11.53 0.52
N PRO A 41 2.78 -11.31 0.36
CA PRO A 41 3.45 -11.54 -0.91
C PRO A 41 3.33 -13.01 -1.30
N VAL A 42 3.08 -13.28 -2.58
CA VAL A 42 2.87 -14.64 -3.10
C VAL A 42 3.87 -14.94 -4.20
N VAL A 43 4.53 -16.10 -4.10
CA VAL A 43 5.26 -16.72 -5.21
C VAL A 43 4.55 -18.03 -5.54
N TYR A 44 4.37 -18.31 -6.82
CA TYR A 44 3.78 -19.56 -7.29
C TYR A 44 4.84 -20.34 -8.06
N ASP A 45 5.18 -21.51 -7.54
CA ASP A 45 6.25 -22.40 -8.00
C ASP A 45 5.63 -23.70 -8.51
N ASN A 46 5.65 -23.90 -9.83
CA ASN A 46 4.98 -25.03 -10.45
C ASN A 46 5.88 -25.70 -11.50
N ASP A 47 5.61 -26.96 -11.81
CA ASP A 47 6.35 -27.74 -12.81
C ASP A 47 5.67 -27.81 -14.18
N TRP A 48 4.35 -27.60 -14.24
CA TRP A 48 3.56 -27.50 -15.48
C TRP A 48 2.60 -26.30 -15.45
N LEU A 49 2.43 -25.57 -16.56
CA LEU A 49 1.24 -24.73 -16.77
C LEU A 49 0.26 -25.37 -17.75
N GLY A 50 -1.02 -25.10 -17.56
CA GLY A 50 -2.09 -25.51 -18.46
C GLY A 50 -2.60 -26.93 -18.19
N ASP A 51 -2.16 -27.56 -17.10
CA ASP A 51 -2.82 -28.72 -16.54
C ASP A 51 -4.03 -28.31 -15.71
N THR A 52 -3.98 -27.28 -14.85
CA THR A 52 -5.16 -26.68 -14.16
C THR A 52 -5.34 -25.17 -14.45
N ASN A 53 -6.39 -24.53 -13.92
CA ASN A 53 -6.70 -23.10 -14.18
C ASN A 53 -6.39 -22.17 -13.00
N ASP A 54 -5.46 -22.56 -12.13
CA ASP A 54 -5.18 -21.91 -10.86
C ASP A 54 -4.21 -20.72 -10.98
N ASP A 55 -3.28 -20.80 -11.93
CA ASP A 55 -2.44 -19.70 -12.34
C ASP A 55 -3.25 -18.54 -12.94
N GLU A 56 -4.23 -18.82 -13.82
CA GLU A 56 -5.10 -17.77 -14.38
C GLU A 56 -6.01 -17.15 -13.33
N TYR A 57 -6.46 -17.93 -12.36
CA TYR A 57 -7.15 -17.41 -11.18
C TYR A 57 -6.27 -16.49 -10.35
N LEU A 58 -5.02 -16.89 -10.08
CA LEU A 58 -4.07 -16.08 -9.33
C LEU A 58 -3.70 -14.80 -10.08
N LEU A 59 -3.53 -14.86 -11.40
CA LEU A 59 -3.36 -13.71 -12.28
C LEU A 59 -4.57 -12.79 -12.27
N ALA A 60 -5.79 -13.34 -12.30
CA ALA A 60 -7.02 -12.57 -12.21
C ALA A 60 -7.12 -11.84 -10.85
N LYS A 61 -6.75 -12.51 -9.74
CA LYS A 61 -6.67 -11.84 -8.43
C LYS A 61 -5.61 -10.76 -8.39
N ALA A 62 -4.43 -10.99 -8.97
CA ALA A 62 -3.37 -9.97 -9.04
C ALA A 62 -3.83 -8.76 -9.86
N HIS A 63 -4.46 -8.99 -11.02
CA HIS A 63 -5.07 -7.95 -11.86
C HIS A 63 -6.13 -7.13 -11.11
N LEU A 64 -6.92 -7.77 -10.24
CA LEU A 64 -7.93 -7.12 -9.41
C LEU A 64 -7.37 -6.46 -8.14
N GLY A 65 -6.05 -6.49 -7.90
CA GLY A 65 -5.43 -5.99 -6.67
C GLY A 65 -5.77 -6.82 -5.42
N GLN A 66 -6.25 -8.04 -5.60
CA GLN A 66 -6.64 -8.96 -4.54
C GLN A 66 -5.50 -9.92 -4.13
N ALA A 67 -4.42 -9.97 -4.92
CA ALA A 67 -3.23 -10.78 -4.66
C ALA A 67 -1.97 -9.95 -4.90
N ARG A 68 -0.98 -10.04 -4.00
CA ARG A 68 0.35 -9.47 -4.19
C ARG A 68 1.29 -10.50 -4.80
N LEU A 69 1.04 -10.83 -6.07
CA LEU A 69 1.85 -11.80 -6.82
C LEU A 69 3.24 -11.22 -7.12
N ARG A 70 4.30 -11.85 -6.58
CA ARG A 70 5.70 -11.42 -6.69
C ARG A 70 6.49 -12.17 -7.76
N GLY A 71 6.04 -13.35 -8.18
CA GLY A 71 6.67 -14.06 -9.28
C GLY A 71 6.09 -15.45 -9.54
N PHE A 72 6.37 -15.95 -10.75
CA PHE A 72 6.17 -17.33 -11.14
C PHE A 72 7.50 -18.05 -11.27
N ILE A 73 7.59 -19.23 -10.66
CA ILE A 73 8.73 -20.12 -10.77
C ILE A 73 8.30 -21.35 -11.56
N LEU A 74 9.09 -21.70 -12.58
CA LEU A 74 9.02 -22.98 -13.26
C LEU A 74 10.08 -23.90 -12.65
N SER A 75 9.65 -24.84 -11.82
CA SER A 75 10.48 -25.95 -11.36
C SER A 75 10.46 -27.07 -12.39
N LYS A 76 11.52 -27.88 -12.48
CA LYS A 76 11.52 -28.99 -13.42
C LYS A 76 10.74 -30.17 -12.85
N ASP A 77 9.82 -30.70 -13.63
CA ASP A 77 9.16 -31.99 -13.38
C ASP A 77 10.20 -33.13 -13.22
N GLN A 78 10.11 -33.87 -12.12
CA GLN A 78 11.02 -34.97 -11.78
C GLN A 78 10.33 -36.34 -11.76
N TRP A 79 9.03 -36.43 -12.04
CA TRP A 79 8.27 -37.67 -11.89
C TRP A 79 8.49 -38.66 -13.05
N ASP A 80 8.53 -38.20 -14.30
CA ASP A 80 8.49 -39.11 -15.45
C ASP A 80 9.87 -39.52 -15.98
N ASN A 81 10.72 -40.19 -15.18
CA ASN A 81 11.83 -41.08 -15.60
C ASN A 81 12.43 -40.87 -17.04
N GLY A 82 12.71 -39.63 -17.44
CA GLY A 82 13.22 -39.28 -18.78
C GLY A 82 12.24 -39.21 -19.97
N ARG A 83 10.91 -39.21 -19.79
CA ARG A 83 9.92 -39.06 -20.87
C ARG A 83 9.26 -37.66 -20.87
N GLN A 84 9.83 -36.80 -21.72
CA GLN A 84 9.16 -35.75 -22.50
C GLN A 84 8.92 -34.33 -21.97
N TYR A 85 8.71 -34.00 -20.68
CA TYR A 85 8.52 -32.58 -20.32
C TYR A 85 9.86 -31.88 -19.99
N LYS A 86 10.46 -31.20 -20.98
CA LYS A 86 11.73 -30.47 -20.76
C LYS A 86 11.44 -29.09 -20.17
N VAL A 87 12.39 -28.56 -19.41
CA VAL A 87 12.35 -27.16 -18.91
C VAL A 87 12.12 -26.15 -20.04
N ALA A 88 12.63 -26.42 -21.25
CA ALA A 88 12.38 -25.58 -22.42
C ALA A 88 10.92 -25.61 -22.89
N ASP A 89 10.30 -26.80 -22.86
CA ASP A 89 8.89 -26.97 -23.21
C ASP A 89 8.01 -26.29 -22.15
N GLY A 90 8.31 -26.49 -20.87
CA GLY A 90 7.61 -25.81 -19.79
C GLY A 90 7.76 -24.31 -19.80
N ARG A 91 8.94 -23.80 -20.13
CA ARG A 91 9.14 -22.36 -20.30
C ARG A 91 8.30 -21.81 -21.44
N ALA A 92 8.23 -22.52 -22.58
CA ALA A 92 7.43 -22.11 -23.71
C ALA A 92 5.92 -22.13 -23.38
N ASP A 93 5.47 -23.09 -22.60
CA ASP A 93 4.10 -23.16 -22.11
C ASP A 93 3.78 -21.98 -21.18
N PHE A 94 4.65 -21.74 -20.18
CA PHE A 94 4.56 -20.58 -19.30
C PHE A 94 4.51 -19.25 -20.08
N GLU A 95 5.46 -19.01 -20.97
CA GLU A 95 5.51 -17.78 -21.75
C GLU A 95 4.27 -17.59 -22.64
N ARG A 96 3.72 -18.68 -23.20
CA ARG A 96 2.50 -18.64 -24.01
C ARG A 96 1.29 -18.25 -23.16
N ASP A 97 1.08 -18.88 -22.02
CA ASP A 97 -0.14 -18.70 -21.21
C ASP A 97 -0.13 -17.32 -20.54
N LEU A 98 1.03 -16.84 -20.10
CA LEU A 98 1.20 -15.45 -19.65
C LEU A 98 0.97 -14.44 -20.80
N ALA A 99 1.36 -14.77 -22.03
CA ALA A 99 1.05 -13.94 -23.19
C ALA A 99 -0.46 -13.94 -23.50
N ILE A 100 -1.16 -15.06 -23.34
CA ILE A 100 -2.63 -15.14 -23.45
C ILE A 100 -3.29 -14.26 -22.39
N ALA A 101 -2.83 -14.32 -21.13
CA ALA A 101 -3.32 -13.48 -20.04
C ALA A 101 -3.16 -11.99 -20.35
N ARG A 102 -1.97 -11.57 -20.81
CA ARG A 102 -1.69 -10.19 -21.23
C ARG A 102 -2.58 -9.74 -22.38
N ARG A 103 -2.70 -10.55 -23.44
CA ARG A 103 -3.59 -10.24 -24.59
C ARG A 103 -5.06 -10.20 -24.20
N SER A 104 -5.44 -10.94 -23.15
CA SER A 104 -6.80 -10.95 -22.61
C SER A 104 -7.09 -9.80 -21.64
N GLY A 105 -6.12 -8.91 -21.40
CA GLY A 105 -6.28 -7.67 -20.63
C GLY A 105 -5.85 -7.76 -19.17
N LEU A 106 -5.33 -8.91 -18.72
CA LEU A 106 -4.80 -9.03 -17.35
C LEU A 106 -3.52 -8.21 -17.20
N ARG A 107 -3.34 -7.64 -16.01
CA ARG A 107 -2.19 -6.80 -15.60
C ARG A 107 -1.51 -7.45 -14.40
N ALA A 108 -0.34 -6.94 -13.99
CA ALA A 108 0.47 -7.56 -12.93
C ALA A 108 0.85 -9.03 -13.24
N VAL A 109 1.10 -9.32 -14.52
CA VAL A 109 1.52 -10.65 -15.01
C VAL A 109 3.06 -10.71 -14.93
N PRO A 110 3.65 -11.42 -13.95
CA PRO A 110 5.10 -11.46 -13.76
C PRO A 110 5.80 -12.21 -14.90
N GLU A 111 7.12 -12.09 -14.97
CA GLU A 111 7.94 -12.95 -15.82
C GLU A 111 8.19 -14.30 -15.16
N VAL A 112 8.47 -15.31 -15.99
CA VAL A 112 8.78 -16.68 -15.57
C VAL A 112 10.22 -16.74 -15.08
N THR A 113 10.41 -17.30 -13.89
CA THR A 113 11.73 -17.50 -13.30
C THR A 113 12.03 -19.00 -13.26
N LEU A 114 13.25 -19.41 -13.61
CA LEU A 114 13.62 -20.83 -13.55
C LEU A 114 13.97 -21.25 -12.13
N GLY A 115 13.28 -22.27 -11.63
CA GLY A 115 13.53 -22.95 -10.37
C GLY A 115 14.61 -24.03 -10.48
N ALA A 116 14.67 -24.91 -9.49
CA ALA A 116 15.60 -26.03 -9.47
C ALA A 116 15.35 -27.00 -10.64
N ASP A 117 16.44 -27.44 -11.27
CA ASP A 117 16.42 -28.28 -12.47
C ASP A 117 16.70 -29.78 -12.18
N ARG A 118 16.81 -30.14 -10.91
CA ARG A 118 17.09 -31.49 -10.41
C ARG A 118 16.66 -31.65 -8.96
N LEU A 119 16.49 -32.90 -8.55
CA LEU A 119 16.23 -33.31 -7.17
C LEU A 119 17.35 -32.86 -6.23
N LEU A 120 16.99 -32.61 -4.97
CA LEU A 120 17.91 -32.24 -3.91
C LEU A 120 18.67 -33.49 -3.43
N GLU A 121 20.00 -33.46 -3.54
CA GLU A 121 20.83 -34.58 -3.10
C GLU A 121 20.86 -34.70 -1.57
N ARG A 122 20.51 -35.89 -1.06
CA ARG A 122 20.67 -36.21 0.36
C ARG A 122 22.16 -36.40 0.70
N PRO A 123 22.72 -35.63 1.65
CA PRO A 123 24.11 -35.84 2.07
C PRO A 123 24.28 -37.18 2.78
N ALA A 124 25.47 -37.78 2.66
CA ALA A 124 25.80 -39.06 3.29
C ALA A 124 25.63 -39.04 4.83
N SER A 125 25.76 -37.87 5.46
CA SER A 125 25.55 -37.67 6.89
C SER A 125 24.09 -37.78 7.32
N GLY A 126 23.15 -37.63 6.38
CA GLY A 126 21.70 -37.58 6.66
C GLY A 126 21.24 -36.34 7.44
N ARG A 127 22.10 -35.34 7.63
CA ARG A 127 21.78 -34.08 8.32
C ARG A 127 21.41 -33.00 7.31
N VAL A 128 20.38 -32.20 7.63
CA VAL A 128 19.92 -31.09 6.76
C VAL A 128 21.02 -30.03 6.62
N GLU A 129 21.80 -29.81 7.67
CA GLU A 129 22.87 -28.82 7.73
C GLU A 129 24.01 -29.10 6.75
N ASP A 130 24.15 -30.36 6.30
CA ASP A 130 25.18 -30.76 5.33
C ASP A 130 24.64 -30.82 3.89
N ALA A 131 23.34 -30.55 3.67
CA ALA A 131 22.73 -30.57 2.35
C ALA A 131 23.13 -29.32 1.55
N LYS A 132 23.42 -29.51 0.26
CA LYS A 132 23.79 -28.41 -0.64
C LYS A 132 22.59 -27.95 -1.44
N PRO A 133 22.30 -26.64 -1.50
CA PRO A 133 21.18 -26.12 -2.30
C PRO A 133 21.43 -26.30 -3.80
N VAL A 134 20.35 -26.43 -4.57
CA VAL A 134 20.37 -26.28 -6.03
C VAL A 134 20.17 -24.81 -6.36
N ALA A 135 21.23 -24.16 -6.82
CA ALA A 135 21.18 -22.74 -7.21
C ALA A 135 20.28 -22.54 -8.43
N SER A 136 19.36 -21.59 -8.34
CA SER A 136 18.47 -21.21 -9.44
C SER A 136 17.97 -19.78 -9.22
N ALA A 137 17.49 -19.13 -10.28
CA ALA A 137 16.89 -17.80 -10.15
C ALA A 137 15.63 -17.83 -9.27
N GLY A 138 14.89 -18.95 -9.26
CA GLY A 138 13.74 -19.17 -8.38
C GLY A 138 14.15 -19.26 -6.92
N THR A 139 15.28 -19.90 -6.62
CA THR A 139 15.89 -19.93 -5.28
C THR A 139 16.18 -18.50 -4.80
N ASP A 140 16.80 -17.68 -5.65
CA ASP A 140 17.15 -16.29 -5.33
C ASP A 140 15.90 -15.41 -5.16
N LEU A 141 14.87 -15.63 -5.98
CA LEU A 141 13.57 -14.98 -5.87
C LEU A 141 12.95 -15.27 -4.50
N ILE A 142 12.84 -16.54 -4.09
CA ILE A 142 12.26 -16.90 -2.79
C ILE A 142 13.05 -16.26 -1.63
N VAL A 143 14.39 -16.32 -1.67
CA VAL A 143 15.24 -15.73 -0.61
C VAL A 143 15.01 -14.22 -0.52
N ARG A 144 15.00 -13.50 -1.64
CA ARG A 144 14.78 -12.05 -1.68
C ARG A 144 13.42 -11.68 -1.09
N GLU A 145 12.37 -12.34 -1.58
CA GLU A 145 10.99 -12.05 -1.18
C GLU A 145 10.72 -12.41 0.29
N ALA A 146 11.34 -13.50 0.79
CA ALA A 146 11.19 -13.91 2.19
C ALA A 146 11.98 -13.00 3.16
N ARG A 147 13.08 -12.39 2.73
CA ARG A 147 13.82 -11.40 3.52
C ARG A 147 13.01 -10.12 3.76
N GLU A 148 12.19 -9.72 2.80
CA GLU A 148 11.26 -8.58 2.91
C GLU A 148 10.00 -8.92 3.74
N ALA A 149 9.69 -10.20 3.92
CA ALA A 149 8.54 -10.68 4.68
C ALA A 149 8.78 -10.69 6.20
N SER A 150 7.72 -10.95 6.96
CA SER A 150 7.78 -11.12 8.42
C SER A 150 6.98 -12.35 8.88
N PRO A 151 7.19 -12.88 10.09
CA PRO A 151 6.38 -14.01 10.58
C PRO A 151 4.87 -13.72 10.66
N GLN A 152 4.47 -12.46 10.82
CA GLN A 152 3.06 -12.01 10.86
C GLN A 152 2.49 -11.76 9.46
N ARG A 153 3.34 -11.46 8.48
CA ARG A 153 2.97 -11.32 7.06
C ARG A 153 4.01 -12.07 6.21
N PRO A 154 3.93 -13.41 6.19
CA PRO A 154 4.96 -14.24 5.57
C PRO A 154 4.87 -14.17 4.04
N LEU A 155 5.98 -14.52 3.39
CA LEU A 155 5.97 -14.93 1.99
C LEU A 155 5.19 -16.23 1.87
N VAL A 156 4.13 -16.23 1.09
CA VAL A 156 3.38 -17.44 0.76
C VAL A 156 3.97 -18.02 -0.53
N VAL A 157 4.51 -19.23 -0.45
CA VAL A 157 4.98 -19.97 -1.62
C VAL A 157 3.99 -21.09 -1.89
N ILE A 158 3.24 -20.95 -2.97
CA ILE A 158 2.30 -21.96 -3.45
C ILE A 158 3.06 -22.87 -4.39
N VAL A 159 3.06 -24.17 -4.11
CA VAL A 159 3.89 -25.15 -4.79
C VAL A 159 3.03 -26.21 -5.46
N GLY A 160 3.04 -26.20 -6.79
CA GLY A 160 2.43 -27.22 -7.65
C GLY A 160 3.42 -28.28 -8.15
N GLY A 161 4.74 -28.07 -8.03
CA GLY A 161 5.76 -29.04 -8.44
C GLY A 161 6.63 -29.57 -7.28
N PRO A 162 7.82 -30.13 -7.57
CA PRO A 162 8.76 -30.57 -6.55
C PRO A 162 9.26 -29.45 -5.62
N LEU A 163 9.37 -29.74 -4.32
CA LEU A 163 9.83 -28.79 -3.30
C LEU A 163 11.33 -28.42 -3.37
N CYS A 164 12.05 -28.84 -4.41
CA CYS A 164 13.49 -28.66 -4.56
C CYS A 164 13.91 -27.18 -4.52
N THR A 165 13.14 -26.29 -5.15
CA THR A 165 13.44 -24.85 -5.18
C THR A 165 13.27 -24.23 -3.80
N VAL A 166 12.17 -24.52 -3.11
CA VAL A 166 11.89 -24.06 -1.74
C VAL A 166 12.94 -24.59 -0.75
N ALA A 167 13.24 -25.88 -0.81
CA ALA A 167 14.26 -26.50 0.04
C ALA A 167 15.64 -25.85 -0.19
N SER A 168 15.98 -25.58 -1.45
CA SER A 168 17.23 -24.90 -1.81
C SER A 168 17.28 -23.46 -1.30
N ALA A 169 16.16 -22.73 -1.28
CA ALA A 169 16.10 -21.37 -0.75
C ALA A 169 16.38 -21.35 0.75
N VAL A 170 15.77 -22.27 1.50
CA VAL A 170 15.95 -22.38 2.95
C VAL A 170 17.32 -22.94 3.33
N LEU A 171 17.91 -23.80 2.51
CA LEU A 171 19.31 -24.22 2.69
C LEU A 171 20.30 -23.09 2.40
N SER A 172 19.99 -22.22 1.43
CA SER A 172 20.84 -21.08 1.07
C SER A 172 20.79 -19.97 2.11
N ASP A 173 19.61 -19.72 2.69
CA ASP A 173 19.44 -18.79 3.80
C ASP A 173 18.45 -19.36 4.83
N PRO A 174 18.94 -20.10 5.84
CA PRO A 174 18.07 -20.70 6.86
C PRO A 174 17.29 -19.69 7.71
N SER A 175 17.66 -18.40 7.69
CA SER A 175 16.99 -17.36 8.50
C SER A 175 15.62 -16.95 7.96
N ILE A 176 15.27 -17.35 6.73
CA ILE A 176 13.99 -17.00 6.11
C ILE A 176 12.84 -17.94 6.49
N ALA A 177 13.15 -19.08 7.12
CA ALA A 177 12.20 -20.18 7.28
C ALA A 177 10.94 -19.83 8.08
N ASP A 178 11.05 -18.96 9.09
CA ASP A 178 9.91 -18.51 9.92
C ASP A 178 9.08 -17.38 9.27
N ARG A 179 9.63 -16.77 8.22
CA ARG A 179 9.01 -15.73 7.36
C ARG A 179 8.34 -16.30 6.11
N MET A 180 8.36 -17.62 5.95
CA MET A 180 7.73 -18.31 4.84
C MET A 180 6.56 -19.16 5.31
N LEU A 181 5.52 -19.21 4.49
CA LEU A 181 4.44 -20.21 4.53
C LEU A 181 4.44 -20.96 3.20
N VAL A 182 4.72 -22.26 3.24
CA VAL A 182 4.75 -23.12 2.06
C VAL A 182 3.42 -23.87 1.97
N MET A 183 2.76 -23.77 0.82
CA MET A 183 1.47 -24.37 0.52
C MET A 183 1.67 -25.38 -0.60
N MET A 184 1.78 -26.66 -0.26
CA MET A 184 2.14 -27.76 -1.16
C MET A 184 0.92 -28.58 -1.54
N THR A 185 0.69 -28.78 -2.83
CA THR A 185 -0.47 -29.54 -3.33
C THR A 185 -0.51 -30.97 -2.83
N ASP A 186 0.49 -31.77 -3.16
CA ASP A 186 0.50 -33.21 -2.85
C ASP A 186 1.89 -33.66 -2.47
N ILE A 187 2.20 -33.57 -1.18
CA ILE A 187 3.50 -33.96 -0.67
C ILE A 187 3.73 -35.48 -0.76
N ASP A 188 2.68 -36.31 -0.77
CA ASP A 188 2.80 -37.77 -0.69
C ASP A 188 2.69 -38.49 -2.05
N GLY A 189 2.41 -37.75 -3.12
CA GLY A 189 2.28 -38.30 -4.47
C GLY A 189 3.20 -37.63 -5.49
N TYR A 190 2.62 -37.23 -6.63
CA TYR A 190 3.38 -36.82 -7.83
C TYR A 190 4.29 -35.62 -7.54
N ASN A 191 3.71 -34.58 -6.95
CA ASN A 191 4.35 -33.28 -6.77
C ASN A 191 5.42 -33.38 -5.66
N GLY A 192 5.26 -34.29 -4.70
CA GLY A 192 6.20 -34.56 -3.61
C GLY A 192 7.25 -35.63 -3.91
N SER A 193 7.64 -35.80 -5.16
CA SER A 193 8.54 -36.88 -5.59
C SER A 193 10.02 -36.75 -5.18
N ASP A 194 10.35 -35.72 -4.40
CA ASP A 194 11.65 -35.54 -3.75
C ASP A 194 11.53 -35.78 -2.22
N PRO A 195 11.76 -37.02 -1.74
CA PRO A 195 11.73 -37.33 -0.32
C PRO A 195 12.64 -36.42 0.52
N TRP A 196 13.81 -36.04 0.00
CA TRP A 196 14.75 -35.25 0.77
C TRP A 196 14.34 -33.78 0.84
N ALA A 197 13.90 -33.18 -0.26
CA ALA A 197 13.33 -31.83 -0.23
C ALA A 197 12.08 -31.76 0.66
N ASN A 198 11.20 -32.76 0.58
CA ASN A 198 10.02 -32.86 1.46
C ASN A 198 10.43 -32.88 2.94
N TYR A 199 11.42 -33.70 3.29
CA TYR A 199 11.96 -33.75 4.65
C TYR A 199 12.50 -32.39 5.10
N VAL A 200 13.29 -31.71 4.25
CA VAL A 200 13.85 -30.39 4.56
C VAL A 200 12.75 -29.37 4.79
N VAL A 201 11.80 -29.24 3.86
CA VAL A 201 10.73 -28.24 3.96
C VAL A 201 9.81 -28.54 5.15
N ALA A 202 9.36 -29.78 5.32
CA ALA A 202 8.45 -30.13 6.40
C ALA A 202 9.08 -29.97 7.80
N THR A 203 10.40 -30.14 7.94
CA THR A 203 11.08 -30.01 9.24
C THR A 203 11.66 -28.64 9.51
N ARG A 204 11.73 -27.75 8.50
CA ARG A 204 12.32 -26.40 8.64
C ARG A 204 11.33 -25.27 8.45
N CYS A 205 10.32 -25.43 7.59
CA CYS A 205 9.39 -24.37 7.18
C CYS A 205 8.02 -24.52 7.84
N LYS A 206 7.22 -23.45 7.78
CA LYS A 206 5.77 -23.58 7.99
C LYS A 206 5.16 -24.19 6.74
N LEU A 207 4.78 -25.46 6.81
CA LEU A 207 4.22 -26.21 5.68
C LEU A 207 2.74 -26.54 5.88
N VAL A 208 1.97 -26.35 4.82
CA VAL A 208 0.59 -26.82 4.67
C VAL A 208 0.52 -27.71 3.43
N ASN A 209 0.01 -28.92 3.59
CA ASN A 209 -0.22 -29.90 2.52
C ASN A 209 -1.71 -29.99 2.18
N PHE A 210 -2.07 -30.12 0.90
CA PHE A 210 -3.47 -30.18 0.45
C PHE A 210 -3.96 -31.58 0.04
N GLY A 211 -3.05 -32.54 -0.11
CA GLY A 211 -3.32 -33.97 -0.25
C GLY A 211 -3.90 -34.38 -1.60
N ALA A 212 -3.17 -35.21 -2.34
CA ALA A 212 -3.74 -36.00 -3.44
C ALA A 212 -3.35 -37.48 -3.39
N SER A 213 -3.29 -38.13 -2.22
CA SER A 213 -3.44 -39.61 -2.10
C SER A 213 -3.53 -40.10 -0.64
N PRO A 214 -4.33 -41.13 -0.27
CA PRO A 214 -5.51 -41.74 -0.92
C PRO A 214 -6.83 -41.11 -0.41
N LEU A 215 -6.78 -39.91 0.17
CA LEU A 215 -7.95 -39.16 0.63
C LEU A 215 -8.56 -38.44 -0.57
N GLY A 216 -9.52 -39.09 -1.22
CA GLY A 216 -10.10 -38.66 -2.48
C GLY A 216 -10.53 -37.18 -2.50
N TRP A 217 -9.94 -36.42 -3.42
CA TRP A 217 -10.66 -35.35 -4.13
C TRP A 217 -12.06 -35.86 -4.43
N PRO A 218 -13.13 -35.05 -4.21
CA PRO A 218 -14.50 -35.52 -4.20
C PRO A 218 -14.76 -36.50 -5.34
N GLN A 219 -14.81 -37.79 -4.98
CA GLN A 219 -15.17 -38.85 -5.90
C GLN A 219 -16.65 -38.59 -6.22
N ARG A 220 -17.00 -38.40 -7.50
CA ARG A 220 -18.36 -37.97 -7.92
C ARG A 220 -19.46 -38.70 -7.13
N PRO A 221 -20.48 -37.98 -6.62
CA PRO A 221 -21.43 -37.32 -7.51
C PRO A 221 -21.86 -35.91 -7.07
N GLY A 222 -21.53 -34.94 -7.92
CA GLY A 222 -21.92 -33.52 -7.95
C GLY A 222 -21.32 -32.91 -9.23
N PRO A 223 -21.75 -31.72 -9.72
CA PRO A 223 -21.09 -31.12 -10.88
C PRO A 223 -19.59 -30.95 -10.60
N PRO A 224 -18.74 -31.02 -11.63
CA PRO A 224 -17.28 -30.95 -11.46
C PRO A 224 -16.90 -29.59 -10.86
N ILE A 225 -15.72 -29.47 -10.23
CA ILE A 225 -15.28 -28.17 -9.65
C ILE A 225 -15.25 -27.08 -10.73
N MET A 226 -14.94 -27.45 -11.98
CA MET A 226 -14.89 -26.57 -13.13
C MET A 226 -15.79 -27.06 -14.26
N PRO A 227 -17.12 -26.86 -14.17
CA PRO A 227 -18.04 -27.34 -15.19
C PRO A 227 -17.81 -26.59 -16.50
N PRO A 228 -17.47 -27.29 -17.61
CA PRO A 228 -17.14 -26.65 -18.87
C PRO A 228 -18.20 -25.67 -19.38
N ALA A 229 -19.48 -25.94 -19.07
CA ALA A 229 -20.60 -25.08 -19.45
C ALA A 229 -20.60 -23.71 -18.73
N ARG A 230 -20.00 -23.58 -17.53
CA ARG A 230 -19.93 -22.30 -16.81
C ARG A 230 -18.98 -21.30 -17.49
N PHE A 231 -18.00 -21.78 -18.25
CA PHE A 231 -17.13 -20.90 -19.04
C PHE A 231 -17.88 -20.15 -20.14
N ASP A 232 -19.02 -20.67 -20.60
CA ASP A 232 -19.86 -19.97 -21.58
C ASP A 232 -20.54 -18.71 -21.00
N ALA A 233 -20.56 -18.56 -19.67
CA ALA A 233 -21.04 -17.37 -19.00
C ALA A 233 -19.94 -16.30 -18.78
N LEU A 234 -18.67 -16.63 -19.05
CA LEU A 234 -17.56 -15.67 -18.97
C LEU A 234 -17.43 -14.88 -20.28
N PRO A 235 -16.83 -13.67 -20.25
CA PRO A 235 -16.51 -12.94 -21.48
C PRO A 235 -15.69 -13.79 -22.46
N ASP A 236 -16.06 -13.81 -23.74
CA ASP A 236 -15.36 -14.58 -24.77
C ASP A 236 -13.99 -13.96 -25.10
N ARG A 237 -12.97 -14.42 -24.37
CA ARG A 237 -11.55 -14.02 -24.48
C ARG A 237 -10.69 -15.23 -24.82
N GLU A 238 -9.49 -14.98 -25.30
CA GLU A 238 -8.51 -16.04 -25.57
C GLU A 238 -8.21 -16.86 -24.31
N ILE A 239 -8.04 -16.20 -23.16
CA ILE A 239 -7.88 -16.86 -21.85
C ILE A 239 -9.09 -17.71 -21.47
N THR A 240 -10.33 -17.22 -21.66
CA THR A 240 -11.56 -17.98 -21.40
C THR A 240 -11.63 -19.26 -22.22
N ARG A 241 -11.27 -19.17 -23.51
CA ARG A 241 -11.23 -20.34 -24.41
C ARG A 241 -10.12 -21.31 -24.04
N SER A 242 -8.96 -20.80 -23.61
CA SER A 242 -7.85 -21.62 -23.10
C SER A 242 -8.29 -22.41 -21.86
N MET A 243 -8.79 -21.73 -20.84
CA MET A 243 -9.23 -22.38 -19.60
C MET A 243 -10.37 -23.37 -19.83
N LYS A 244 -11.32 -23.04 -20.72
CA LYS A 244 -12.41 -23.96 -21.10
C LYS A 244 -11.86 -25.25 -21.73
N LYS A 245 -10.81 -25.16 -22.55
CA LYS A 245 -10.15 -26.33 -23.16
C LYS A 245 -9.50 -27.22 -22.10
N VAL A 246 -8.82 -26.63 -21.11
CA VAL A 246 -8.23 -27.34 -19.96
C VAL A 246 -9.34 -28.07 -19.18
N ALA A 247 -10.41 -27.35 -18.82
CA ALA A 247 -11.57 -27.92 -18.11
C ALA A 247 -12.26 -29.05 -18.88
N LEU A 248 -12.41 -28.93 -20.20
CA LEU A 248 -12.92 -30.00 -21.06
C LEU A 248 -12.03 -31.24 -21.05
N GLY A 249 -10.70 -31.06 -21.09
CA GLY A 249 -9.75 -32.16 -21.01
C GLY A 249 -9.90 -32.98 -19.72
N PHE A 250 -10.12 -32.33 -18.58
CA PHE A 250 -10.44 -33.02 -17.32
C PHE A 250 -11.81 -33.66 -17.31
N TRP A 251 -12.82 -32.96 -17.82
CA TRP A 251 -14.17 -33.49 -17.92
C TRP A 251 -14.20 -34.80 -18.75
N GLU A 252 -13.48 -34.84 -19.88
CA GLU A 252 -13.37 -36.04 -20.70
C GLU A 252 -12.56 -37.14 -20.02
N ARG A 253 -11.43 -36.81 -19.35
CA ARG A 253 -10.64 -37.81 -18.59
C ARG A 253 -11.47 -38.46 -17.47
N SER A 254 -12.21 -37.65 -16.71
CA SER A 254 -13.04 -38.10 -15.58
C SER A 254 -14.31 -38.85 -15.98
N THR A 255 -14.73 -38.76 -17.25
CA THR A 255 -15.90 -39.47 -17.77
C THR A 255 -15.56 -40.75 -18.56
N ARG A 256 -14.27 -41.04 -18.78
CA ARG A 256 -13.81 -42.31 -19.36
C ARG A 256 -13.92 -43.45 -18.34
N LYS A 257 -14.41 -44.61 -18.79
CA LYS A 257 -14.65 -45.83 -17.97
C LYS A 257 -13.44 -46.33 -17.17
N GLU A 258 -12.23 -45.94 -17.51
CA GLU A 258 -10.98 -46.47 -16.94
C GLU A 258 -10.54 -45.74 -15.66
N LYS A 259 -11.09 -44.55 -15.36
CA LYS A 259 -10.86 -43.78 -14.13
C LYS A 259 -12.12 -42.98 -13.70
N PRO A 260 -13.25 -43.65 -13.42
CA PRO A 260 -14.57 -43.01 -13.25
C PRO A 260 -14.68 -42.09 -12.02
N ASP A 261 -13.71 -42.14 -11.10
CA ASP A 261 -13.85 -41.52 -9.77
C ASP A 261 -12.90 -40.32 -9.53
N ARG A 262 -12.15 -39.85 -10.54
CA ARG A 262 -11.14 -38.77 -10.38
C ARG A 262 -11.63 -37.44 -10.99
N ASP A 263 -11.86 -36.40 -10.18
CA ASP A 263 -12.04 -35.00 -10.63
C ASP A 263 -10.80 -34.18 -10.28
N ASP A 264 -9.91 -33.99 -11.26
CA ASP A 264 -8.63 -33.28 -11.12
C ASP A 264 -8.74 -31.78 -11.39
N GLY A 265 -9.94 -31.24 -11.62
CA GLY A 265 -10.14 -29.92 -12.22
C GLY A 265 -9.54 -28.71 -11.48
N PHE A 266 -9.04 -28.89 -10.25
CA PHE A 266 -8.34 -27.87 -9.46
C PHE A 266 -7.33 -28.45 -8.45
N ALA A 267 -6.85 -29.68 -8.68
CA ALA A 267 -6.03 -30.37 -7.69
C ALA A 267 -4.81 -29.54 -7.26
N ASP A 268 -4.06 -29.05 -8.25
CA ASP A 268 -2.81 -28.32 -8.06
C ASP A 268 -2.97 -26.89 -7.53
N GLY A 269 -4.19 -26.34 -7.60
CA GLY A 269 -4.49 -24.96 -7.24
C GLY A 269 -5.10 -24.71 -5.87
N ALA A 270 -5.43 -25.75 -5.09
CA ALA A 270 -6.17 -25.58 -3.82
C ALA A 270 -5.50 -24.59 -2.84
N GLY A 271 -4.17 -24.54 -2.81
CA GLY A 271 -3.42 -23.60 -1.98
C GLY A 271 -3.77 -22.13 -2.28
N THR A 272 -4.02 -21.79 -3.56
CA THR A 272 -4.43 -20.43 -3.96
C THR A 272 -5.78 -20.05 -3.38
N PHE A 273 -6.74 -20.98 -3.33
CA PHE A 273 -8.07 -20.71 -2.78
C PHE A 273 -8.03 -20.57 -1.27
N LEU A 274 -7.29 -21.42 -0.56
CA LEU A 274 -7.18 -21.32 0.89
C LEU A 274 -6.67 -19.95 1.33
N LEU A 275 -5.64 -19.45 0.65
CA LEU A 275 -5.06 -18.15 0.97
C LEU A 275 -6.12 -17.02 0.98
N TYR A 276 -7.09 -17.07 0.07
CA TYR A 276 -8.10 -16.01 -0.09
C TYR A 276 -9.46 -16.33 0.53
N ARG A 277 -9.73 -17.62 0.79
CA ARG A 277 -10.99 -18.18 1.32
C ARG A 277 -10.69 -19.30 2.33
N PRO A 278 -10.13 -19.00 3.50
CA PRO A 278 -9.88 -20.02 4.54
C PRO A 278 -11.15 -20.77 4.98
N GLU A 279 -12.34 -20.20 4.76
CA GLU A 279 -13.63 -20.85 4.97
C GLU A 279 -13.90 -22.08 4.09
N THR A 280 -13.17 -22.30 2.99
CA THR A 280 -13.35 -23.52 2.16
C THR A 280 -12.75 -24.75 2.81
N TRP A 281 -11.90 -24.61 3.83
CA TRP A 281 -11.23 -25.72 4.48
C TRP A 281 -12.07 -26.29 5.62
N THR A 282 -12.42 -27.58 5.54
CA THR A 282 -13.36 -28.23 6.46
C THR A 282 -12.72 -29.11 7.53
N GLY A 283 -11.43 -29.46 7.40
CA GLY A 283 -10.75 -30.27 8.41
C GLY A 283 -9.23 -30.31 8.29
N VAL A 284 -8.52 -30.21 9.42
CA VAL A 284 -7.05 -30.20 9.48
C VAL A 284 -6.53 -31.40 10.26
N LYS A 285 -5.37 -31.90 9.84
CA LYS A 285 -4.66 -32.99 10.50
C LYS A 285 -3.22 -32.58 10.76
N LYS A 286 -2.75 -32.80 11.99
CA LYS A 286 -1.36 -32.53 12.37
C LYS A 286 -0.51 -33.73 11.98
N VAL A 287 0.63 -33.47 11.33
CA VAL A 287 1.47 -34.56 10.81
C VAL A 287 2.91 -34.42 11.27
N ARG A 288 3.50 -35.54 11.70
CA ARG A 288 4.91 -35.63 12.07
C ARG A 288 5.69 -36.35 10.96
N VAL A 289 6.73 -35.71 10.46
CA VAL A 289 7.76 -36.35 9.62
C VAL A 289 8.86 -37.01 10.46
N SER A 290 9.36 -38.14 9.98
CA SER A 290 10.45 -38.94 10.54
C SER A 290 11.46 -39.34 9.44
N GLY A 291 12.74 -39.49 9.81
CA GLY A 291 13.80 -39.95 8.90
C GLY A 291 13.91 -39.09 7.63
N ALA A 292 14.45 -39.62 6.54
CA ALA A 292 14.49 -38.89 5.25
C ALA A 292 13.20 -39.08 4.44
N TRP A 293 12.09 -38.82 5.12
CA TRP A 293 10.71 -38.77 4.63
C TRP A 293 9.90 -40.07 4.75
N SER A 294 9.31 -40.22 5.93
CA SER A 294 8.09 -40.97 6.24
C SER A 294 7.29 -40.12 7.22
N HIS A 295 5.96 -40.16 7.19
CA HIS A 295 5.13 -39.30 8.02
C HIS A 295 3.97 -40.08 8.66
N GLU A 296 3.51 -39.59 9.80
CA GLU A 296 2.43 -40.20 10.57
C GLU A 296 1.55 -39.15 11.26
N ASP A 297 0.29 -39.51 11.49
CA ASP A 297 -0.70 -38.72 12.22
C ASP A 297 -0.18 -38.38 13.61
N ALA A 298 -0.10 -37.09 13.91
CA ALA A 298 0.31 -36.60 15.21
C ALA A 298 -0.91 -36.07 15.96
N PRO A 299 -1.65 -36.91 16.71
CA PRO A 299 -2.89 -36.48 17.39
C PRO A 299 -2.63 -35.37 18.43
N SER A 300 -1.42 -35.31 18.99
CA SER A 300 -0.95 -34.22 19.86
C SER A 300 0.59 -34.18 19.91
N GLY A 301 1.17 -33.11 20.45
CA GLY A 301 2.63 -32.92 20.55
C GLY A 301 3.24 -32.19 19.34
N PRO A 302 4.59 -32.14 19.24
CA PRO A 302 5.24 -31.45 18.13
C PRO A 302 4.93 -32.18 16.82
N TYR A 303 4.26 -31.46 15.91
CA TYR A 303 4.06 -31.83 14.52
C TYR A 303 5.03 -31.03 13.65
N HIS A 304 5.07 -31.32 12.36
CA HIS A 304 5.99 -30.73 11.39
C HIS A 304 5.23 -29.91 10.34
N TYR A 305 4.03 -30.37 9.95
CA TYR A 305 3.17 -29.65 9.01
C TYR A 305 1.68 -29.90 9.29
N LEU A 306 0.82 -29.08 8.68
CA LEU A 306 -0.63 -29.31 8.67
C LEU A 306 -1.06 -29.90 7.34
N ASP A 307 -1.88 -30.94 7.40
CA ASP A 307 -2.48 -31.61 6.25
C ASP A 307 -3.98 -31.26 6.16
N ALA A 308 -4.42 -30.82 4.99
CA ALA A 308 -5.81 -30.49 4.72
C ALA A 308 -6.59 -31.75 4.35
N THR A 309 -7.53 -32.14 5.20
CA THR A 309 -8.27 -33.41 5.05
C THR A 309 -9.66 -33.26 4.42
N GLY A 310 -10.06 -32.04 4.03
CA GLY A 310 -11.34 -31.78 3.37
C GLY A 310 -11.52 -30.33 2.90
N ILE A 311 -12.25 -30.15 1.80
CA ILE A 311 -12.53 -28.85 1.17
C ILE A 311 -14.00 -28.76 0.73
N GLU A 312 -14.56 -27.55 0.65
CA GLU A 312 -15.87 -27.24 0.06
C GLU A 312 -15.72 -26.81 -1.42
N PRO A 313 -15.89 -27.71 -2.40
CA PRO A 313 -15.55 -27.41 -3.79
C PRO A 313 -16.49 -26.39 -4.43
N GLY A 314 -17.76 -26.37 -4.01
CA GLY A 314 -18.74 -25.40 -4.53
C GLY A 314 -18.36 -23.95 -4.25
N LEU A 315 -17.75 -23.67 -3.09
CA LEU A 315 -17.24 -22.34 -2.77
C LEU A 315 -16.04 -21.95 -3.65
N MET A 316 -15.18 -22.92 -3.98
CA MET A 316 -14.07 -22.71 -4.91
C MET A 316 -14.59 -22.40 -6.31
N THR A 317 -15.56 -23.18 -6.80
CA THR A 317 -16.20 -22.96 -8.10
C THR A 317 -16.79 -21.55 -8.19
N GLU A 318 -17.60 -21.13 -7.21
CA GLU A 318 -18.24 -19.82 -7.26
C GLU A 318 -17.22 -18.67 -7.16
N GLU A 319 -16.23 -18.77 -6.28
CA GLU A 319 -15.16 -17.77 -6.15
C GLU A 319 -14.35 -17.64 -7.44
N PHE A 320 -13.99 -18.76 -8.07
CA PHE A 320 -13.25 -18.77 -9.32
C PHE A 320 -14.00 -17.99 -10.40
N PHE A 321 -15.24 -18.40 -10.70
CA PHE A 321 -16.00 -17.79 -11.79
C PHE A 321 -16.37 -16.34 -11.49
N ALA A 322 -16.62 -15.98 -10.22
CA ALA A 322 -16.83 -14.59 -9.84
C ALA A 322 -15.57 -13.74 -10.08
N THR A 323 -14.40 -14.26 -9.72
CA THR A 323 -13.10 -13.60 -9.94
C THR A 323 -12.81 -13.43 -11.42
N MET A 324 -12.96 -14.48 -12.22
CA MET A 324 -12.72 -14.43 -13.67
C MET A 324 -13.72 -13.52 -14.38
N ALA A 325 -15.00 -13.57 -14.01
CA ALA A 325 -16.02 -12.68 -14.55
C ALA A 325 -15.74 -11.21 -14.24
N ALA A 326 -15.13 -10.91 -13.07
CA ALA A 326 -14.73 -9.57 -12.71
C ALA A 326 -13.46 -9.12 -13.44
N ALA A 327 -12.48 -10.00 -13.62
CA ALA A 327 -11.20 -9.68 -14.25
C ALA A 327 -11.30 -9.53 -15.78
N LEU A 328 -12.24 -10.21 -16.44
CA LEU A 328 -12.30 -10.29 -17.91
C LEU A 328 -13.32 -9.34 -18.57
N ARG A 329 -13.93 -8.43 -17.80
CA ARG A 329 -14.98 -7.53 -18.31
C ARG A 329 -14.47 -6.66 -19.48
N PRO A 330 -15.34 -6.29 -20.45
CA PRO A 330 -14.95 -5.57 -21.67
C PRO A 330 -14.26 -4.23 -21.45
N ASP A 331 -14.44 -3.63 -20.28
CA ASP A 331 -13.79 -2.39 -19.86
C ASP A 331 -12.29 -2.54 -19.59
N GLY A 332 -11.73 -3.76 -19.48
CA GLY A 332 -10.28 -4.10 -19.61
C GLY A 332 -9.28 -3.35 -18.71
N ARG A 333 -9.76 -2.38 -17.96
CA ARG A 333 -9.42 -2.09 -16.59
C ARG A 333 -10.04 -3.27 -15.83
N GLY A 334 -9.52 -3.68 -14.68
CA GLY A 334 -10.43 -4.35 -13.75
C GLY A 334 -11.64 -3.43 -13.51
N ALA A 335 -12.42 -3.71 -12.48
CA ALA A 335 -12.76 -2.54 -11.65
C ALA A 335 -11.44 -1.98 -11.05
N GLY A 336 -10.51 -1.50 -11.87
CA GLY A 336 -9.59 -0.45 -11.50
C GLY A 336 -10.52 0.68 -11.18
N ARG A 337 -10.89 0.77 -9.89
CA ARG A 337 -11.63 1.87 -9.30
C ARG A 337 -11.07 3.10 -9.99
N GLU A 338 -11.88 3.77 -10.80
CA GLU A 338 -11.50 5.05 -11.37
C GLU A 338 -10.96 5.86 -10.19
N VAL A 339 -9.66 6.22 -10.25
CA VAL A 339 -8.96 6.79 -9.11
C VAL A 339 -9.76 8.03 -8.71
N PRO A 340 -10.33 8.07 -7.49
CA PRO A 340 -11.02 9.26 -7.03
C PRO A 340 -10.03 10.43 -7.13
N CYS A 341 -10.35 11.43 -7.93
CA CYS A 341 -9.50 12.58 -8.21
C CYS A 341 -10.37 13.83 -8.09
N PRO A 342 -9.90 14.90 -7.41
CA PRO A 342 -10.72 16.08 -7.23
C PRO A 342 -10.93 16.74 -8.60
N ALA A 343 -12.19 16.75 -9.03
CA ALA A 343 -12.60 17.20 -10.36
C ALA A 343 -13.22 18.60 -10.32
N LYS A 344 -13.85 18.97 -9.20
CA LYS A 344 -14.47 20.29 -9.03
C LYS A 344 -14.53 20.72 -7.56
N VAL A 345 -14.78 22.01 -7.36
CA VAL A 345 -15.15 22.58 -6.06
C VAL A 345 -16.62 22.27 -5.78
N SER A 346 -16.98 22.03 -4.51
CA SER A 346 -18.36 21.80 -4.07
C SER A 346 -19.24 23.05 -4.22
N ASP A 347 -20.56 22.88 -4.24
CA ASP A 347 -21.52 23.98 -4.42
C ASP A 347 -21.45 25.03 -3.29
N ASN A 348 -21.06 24.62 -2.08
CA ASN A 348 -20.82 25.55 -0.96
C ASN A 348 -19.40 26.16 -0.95
N HIS A 349 -18.57 25.83 -1.95
CA HIS A 349 -17.21 26.32 -2.12
C HIS A 349 -16.26 26.05 -0.94
N ARG A 350 -16.54 25.05 -0.10
CA ARG A 350 -15.70 24.67 1.05
C ARG A 350 -14.96 23.34 0.88
N TYR A 351 -15.38 22.50 -0.06
CA TYR A 351 -14.89 21.14 -0.25
C TYR A 351 -14.51 20.84 -1.70
N LEU A 352 -13.81 19.72 -1.88
CA LEU A 352 -13.52 19.16 -3.19
C LEU A 352 -14.47 18.00 -3.47
N ILE A 353 -14.85 17.84 -4.73
CA ILE A 353 -15.71 16.78 -5.22
C ILE A 353 -14.95 16.00 -6.28
N ASP A 354 -15.01 14.66 -6.19
CA ASP A 354 -14.41 13.79 -7.18
C ASP A 354 -15.24 13.73 -8.47
N GLN A 355 -14.70 13.09 -9.50
CA GLN A 355 -15.35 12.93 -10.79
C GLN A 355 -16.67 12.14 -10.75
N ARG A 356 -16.96 11.43 -9.65
CA ARG A 356 -18.21 10.69 -9.43
C ARG A 356 -19.26 11.51 -8.69
N GLY A 357 -18.96 12.74 -8.32
CA GLY A 357 -19.85 13.59 -7.53
C GLY A 357 -19.77 13.34 -6.03
N GLU A 358 -18.79 12.57 -5.56
CA GLU A 358 -18.61 12.25 -4.15
C GLU A 358 -17.61 13.21 -3.47
N PRO A 359 -17.71 13.46 -2.16
CA PRO A 359 -16.73 14.28 -1.46
C PRO A 359 -15.32 13.71 -1.57
N PHE A 360 -14.36 14.54 -1.98
CA PHE A 360 -12.95 14.20 -2.02
C PHE A 360 -12.24 14.82 -0.82
N PHE A 361 -11.96 14.02 0.21
CA PHE A 361 -11.11 14.45 1.31
C PHE A 361 -9.65 14.37 0.88
N TYR A 362 -8.97 15.53 0.77
CA TYR A 362 -7.57 15.58 0.36
C TYR A 362 -6.67 15.08 1.49
N LEU A 363 -6.10 13.88 1.39
CA LEU A 363 -5.10 13.35 2.32
C LEU A 363 -3.78 13.19 1.59
N GLY A 364 -2.94 14.23 1.70
CA GLY A 364 -1.65 14.34 1.05
C GLY A 364 -0.52 13.72 1.87
N ASP A 365 0.49 13.16 1.19
CA ASP A 365 1.86 13.01 1.72
C ASP A 365 2.82 13.89 0.91
N THR A 366 3.87 14.38 1.57
CA THR A 366 4.93 15.19 0.95
C THR A 366 6.10 14.33 0.48
N ALA A 367 6.32 14.27 -0.84
CA ALA A 367 7.43 13.59 -1.49
C ALA A 367 8.08 14.48 -2.57
N TRP A 368 8.58 15.65 -2.15
CA TRP A 368 9.08 16.68 -3.07
C TRP A 368 10.09 16.16 -4.09
N GLU A 369 11.04 15.34 -3.66
CA GLU A 369 12.13 14.85 -4.50
C GLU A 369 11.83 13.50 -5.20
N LEU A 370 10.56 13.07 -5.27
CA LEU A 370 10.16 11.73 -5.76
C LEU A 370 10.73 11.39 -7.13
N PHE A 371 10.49 12.24 -8.12
CA PHE A 371 10.91 12.00 -9.51
C PHE A 371 12.41 12.18 -9.74
N HIS A 372 13.08 12.90 -8.84
CA HIS A 372 14.49 13.21 -8.95
C HIS A 372 15.35 12.14 -8.26
N ARG A 373 14.97 11.69 -7.05
CA ARG A 373 15.88 10.87 -6.24
C ARG A 373 15.62 9.38 -6.28
N LEU A 374 14.38 8.95 -6.55
CA LEU A 374 14.03 7.54 -6.50
C LEU A 374 14.14 6.86 -7.87
N SER A 375 14.62 5.62 -7.86
CA SER A 375 14.41 4.69 -8.97
C SER A 375 12.93 4.27 -9.06
N ARG A 376 12.55 3.55 -10.12
CA ARG A 376 11.17 3.05 -10.27
C ARG A 376 10.77 2.09 -9.15
N ASP A 377 11.67 1.21 -8.73
CA ASP A 377 11.40 0.21 -7.68
C ASP A 377 11.29 0.87 -6.30
N GLU A 378 12.11 1.88 -6.04
CA GLU A 378 12.03 2.67 -4.81
C GLU A 378 10.75 3.52 -4.78
N ALA A 379 10.41 4.18 -5.89
CA ALA A 379 9.15 4.91 -6.02
C ALA A 379 7.96 3.98 -5.83
N ASN A 380 7.99 2.77 -6.38
CA ASN A 380 6.97 1.75 -6.13
C ASN A 380 6.85 1.41 -4.64
N THR A 381 7.98 1.16 -3.97
CA THR A 381 8.02 0.84 -2.53
C THR A 381 7.38 1.94 -1.69
N TYR A 382 7.70 3.20 -2.00
CA TYR A 382 7.12 4.36 -1.33
C TYR A 382 5.61 4.50 -1.61
N LEU A 383 5.19 4.40 -2.87
CA LEU A 383 3.78 4.55 -3.25
C LEU A 383 2.90 3.42 -2.70
N GLU A 384 3.37 2.18 -2.68
CA GLU A 384 2.66 1.04 -2.06
C GLU A 384 2.42 1.28 -0.58
N ASP A 385 3.42 1.82 0.13
CA ASP A 385 3.30 2.19 1.53
C ASP A 385 2.23 3.25 1.76
N ARG A 386 2.21 4.31 0.93
CA ARG A 386 1.24 5.41 1.07
C ARG A 386 -0.17 4.98 0.71
N ALA A 387 -0.33 4.15 -0.31
CA ALA A 387 -1.62 3.55 -0.65
C ALA A 387 -2.15 2.67 0.49
N ALA A 388 -1.29 1.83 1.11
CA ALA A 388 -1.67 1.00 2.25
C ALA A 388 -2.08 1.83 3.48
N LYS A 389 -1.49 3.01 3.65
CA LYS A 389 -1.82 4.00 4.70
C LYS A 389 -2.97 4.95 4.29
N ARG A 390 -3.68 4.65 3.20
CA ARG A 390 -4.87 5.36 2.72
C ARG A 390 -4.66 6.84 2.37
N PHE A 391 -3.42 7.27 2.14
CA PHE A 391 -3.18 8.51 1.42
C PHE A 391 -3.87 8.43 0.05
N ASN A 392 -4.31 9.57 -0.47
CA ASN A 392 -4.89 9.64 -1.81
C ASN A 392 -4.26 10.73 -2.67
N VAL A 393 -3.40 11.58 -2.11
CA VAL A 393 -2.60 12.54 -2.87
C VAL A 393 -1.13 12.41 -2.48
N ILE A 394 -0.22 12.43 -3.45
CA ILE A 394 1.22 12.49 -3.25
C ILE A 394 1.74 13.77 -3.89
N GLN A 395 2.23 14.71 -3.08
CA GLN A 395 2.76 15.97 -3.60
C GLN A 395 4.21 15.78 -4.02
N ALA A 396 4.53 16.02 -5.30
CA ALA A 396 5.83 15.75 -5.89
C ALA A 396 6.21 16.79 -6.94
N VAL A 397 7.51 17.08 -7.08
CA VAL A 397 8.03 18.17 -7.91
C VAL A 397 8.72 17.64 -9.15
N VAL A 398 8.29 18.10 -10.32
CA VAL A 398 8.89 17.72 -11.61
C VAL A 398 10.27 18.35 -11.78
N LEU A 399 10.42 19.67 -11.59
CA LEU A 399 11.73 20.32 -11.51
C LEU A 399 12.09 20.60 -10.05
N ALA A 400 12.74 19.63 -9.41
CA ALA A 400 13.07 19.66 -7.98
C ALA A 400 14.06 20.78 -7.60
N GLU A 401 14.04 21.21 -6.34
CA GLU A 401 14.88 22.32 -5.85
C GLU A 401 16.36 21.94 -5.80
N HIS A 402 16.68 20.82 -5.14
CA HIS A 402 18.04 20.55 -4.68
C HIS A 402 18.86 19.81 -5.72
N GLY A 403 19.42 20.59 -6.65
CA GLY A 403 20.18 20.05 -7.77
C GLY A 403 19.31 19.44 -8.86
N GLY A 404 17.99 19.64 -8.84
CA GLY A 404 17.06 18.99 -9.77
C GLY A 404 17.27 19.28 -11.26
N LEU A 405 18.05 20.32 -11.61
CA LEU A 405 18.45 20.62 -13.00
C LEU A 405 19.94 20.37 -13.29
N ASP A 406 20.72 19.97 -12.29
CA ASP A 406 22.18 19.85 -12.35
C ASP A 406 22.67 18.43 -12.04
N VAL A 407 21.92 17.70 -11.23
CA VAL A 407 22.15 16.32 -10.85
C VAL A 407 21.11 15.46 -11.56
N PRO A 408 21.52 14.41 -12.29
CA PRO A 408 20.57 13.53 -12.94
C PRO A 408 19.72 12.75 -11.94
N ASN A 409 18.54 12.30 -12.37
CA ASN A 409 17.72 11.40 -11.57
C ASN A 409 18.40 10.03 -11.36
N ALA A 410 17.73 9.12 -10.64
CA ALA A 410 18.23 7.77 -10.40
C ALA A 410 18.55 6.96 -11.67
N ASN A 411 18.07 7.35 -12.85
CA ASN A 411 18.37 6.69 -14.14
C ASN A 411 19.49 7.38 -14.93
N GLY A 412 20.06 8.49 -14.43
CA GLY A 412 21.09 9.24 -15.13
C GLY A 412 20.55 10.34 -16.06
N ASP A 413 19.26 10.69 -15.97
CA ASP A 413 18.63 11.69 -16.84
C ASP A 413 18.45 13.04 -16.14
N LEU A 414 18.81 14.14 -16.82
CA LEU A 414 18.41 15.49 -16.44
C LEU A 414 17.02 15.81 -17.02
N PRO A 415 16.20 16.68 -16.39
CA PRO A 415 14.86 16.97 -16.88
C PRO A 415 14.82 17.90 -18.10
N LEU A 416 15.84 18.76 -18.28
CA LEU A 416 15.90 19.79 -19.32
C LEU A 416 17.26 19.80 -20.01
N GLU A 417 17.28 20.05 -21.32
CA GLU A 417 18.53 20.28 -22.05
C GLU A 417 19.04 21.69 -21.79
N GLY A 418 20.23 21.82 -21.18
CA GLY A 418 20.84 23.13 -20.93
C GLY A 418 20.03 24.04 -20.00
N LYS A 419 19.21 23.47 -19.10
CA LYS A 419 18.27 24.17 -18.21
C LYS A 419 17.22 25.02 -18.95
N ASP A 420 16.97 24.73 -20.22
CA ASP A 420 15.97 25.43 -21.01
C ASP A 420 14.60 24.74 -20.83
N PRO A 421 13.61 25.41 -20.20
CA PRO A 421 12.28 24.81 -19.97
C PRO A 421 11.48 24.55 -21.25
N THR A 422 11.93 25.05 -22.40
CA THR A 422 11.34 24.72 -23.71
C THR A 422 11.89 23.44 -24.32
N ARG A 423 12.91 22.83 -23.69
CA ARG A 423 13.60 21.62 -24.16
C ARG A 423 13.57 20.48 -23.12
N PRO A 424 12.38 19.93 -22.79
CA PRO A 424 12.27 18.80 -21.89
C PRO A 424 12.95 17.53 -22.44
N VAL A 425 13.63 16.79 -21.57
CA VAL A 425 14.34 15.54 -21.92
C VAL A 425 13.40 14.34 -21.78
N GLU A 426 13.05 13.70 -22.89
CA GLU A 426 12.07 12.61 -22.92
C GLU A 426 12.40 11.44 -22.00
N ALA A 427 13.69 11.10 -21.81
CA ALA A 427 14.10 10.00 -20.93
C ALA A 427 13.70 10.25 -19.46
N TYR A 428 13.92 11.47 -18.97
CA TYR A 428 13.46 11.90 -17.64
C TYR A 428 11.94 11.80 -17.52
N PHE A 429 11.20 12.32 -18.50
CA PHE A 429 9.74 12.32 -18.46
C PHE A 429 9.12 10.92 -18.59
N ARG A 430 9.79 9.96 -19.24
CA ARG A 430 9.39 8.54 -19.17
C ARG A 430 9.50 7.94 -17.77
N HIS A 431 10.43 8.43 -16.95
CA HIS A 431 10.49 8.05 -15.55
C HIS A 431 9.31 8.66 -14.77
N VAL A 432 9.03 9.96 -14.95
CA VAL A 432 7.86 10.62 -14.35
C VAL A 432 6.56 9.90 -14.74
N ASP A 433 6.38 9.57 -16.02
CA ASP A 433 5.21 8.84 -16.52
C ASP A 433 5.02 7.50 -15.80
N ALA A 434 6.11 6.75 -15.60
CA ALA A 434 6.06 5.44 -14.96
C ALA A 434 5.64 5.57 -13.49
N VAL A 435 6.14 6.59 -12.79
CA VAL A 435 5.78 6.86 -11.39
C VAL A 435 4.32 7.35 -11.28
N VAL A 436 3.87 8.25 -12.17
CA VAL A 436 2.48 8.71 -12.21
C VAL A 436 1.52 7.57 -12.54
N ALA A 437 1.87 6.72 -13.52
CA ALA A 437 1.08 5.54 -13.86
C ALA A 437 1.01 4.56 -12.68
N ARG A 438 2.12 4.38 -11.95
CA ARG A 438 2.13 3.52 -10.78
C ARG A 438 1.28 4.07 -9.63
N ALA A 439 1.32 5.37 -9.40
CA ALA A 439 0.43 6.02 -8.43
C ALA A 439 -1.04 5.79 -8.80
N GLU A 440 -1.40 5.96 -10.08
CA GLU A 440 -2.75 5.67 -10.58
C GLU A 440 -3.17 4.21 -10.33
N GLU A 441 -2.30 3.23 -10.62
CA GLU A 441 -2.57 1.81 -10.35
C GLU A 441 -2.86 1.52 -8.88
N LEU A 442 -2.26 2.29 -7.97
CA LEU A 442 -2.41 2.17 -6.53
C LEU A 442 -3.56 3.01 -5.97
N GLY A 443 -4.32 3.72 -6.81
CA GLY A 443 -5.42 4.58 -6.38
C GLY A 443 -4.99 5.92 -5.80
N LEU A 444 -3.80 6.40 -6.15
CA LEU A 444 -3.22 7.67 -5.71
C LEU A 444 -3.30 8.73 -6.81
N VAL A 445 -3.55 9.97 -6.40
CA VAL A 445 -3.45 11.18 -7.22
C VAL A 445 -2.07 11.78 -7.03
N ILE A 446 -1.43 12.28 -8.10
CA ILE A 446 -0.21 13.10 -7.95
C ILE A 446 -0.61 14.57 -7.81
N GLY A 447 -0.27 15.18 -6.68
CA GLY A 447 -0.21 16.64 -6.53
C GLY A 447 1.05 17.13 -7.24
N MET A 448 0.94 17.39 -8.53
CA MET A 448 2.08 17.64 -9.42
C MET A 448 2.48 19.11 -9.37
N LEU A 449 3.66 19.37 -8.80
CA LEU A 449 4.31 20.68 -8.92
C LEU A 449 5.09 20.72 -10.23
N PRO A 450 4.74 21.61 -11.19
CA PRO A 450 5.50 21.75 -12.44
C PRO A 450 6.98 22.05 -12.18
N THR A 451 7.27 22.84 -11.16
CA THR A 451 8.61 23.27 -10.79
C THR A 451 8.62 23.74 -9.34
N TRP A 452 9.75 23.64 -8.67
CA TRP A 452 9.96 24.36 -7.42
C TRP A 452 10.12 25.86 -7.64
N GLY A 453 9.97 26.64 -6.57
CA GLY A 453 10.02 28.10 -6.54
C GLY A 453 11.32 28.70 -7.03
N SER A 454 12.44 28.11 -6.64
CA SER A 454 13.78 28.59 -6.96
C SER A 454 14.00 28.82 -8.45
N TRP A 455 13.32 28.06 -9.31
CA TRP A 455 13.48 28.14 -10.77
C TRP A 455 12.70 29.27 -11.44
N TRP A 456 11.67 29.84 -10.80
CA TRP A 456 10.97 31.03 -11.29
C TRP A 456 11.22 32.29 -10.43
N HIS A 457 11.68 32.12 -9.20
CA HIS A 457 11.89 33.18 -8.21
C HIS A 457 13.35 33.62 -8.08
N ASP A 458 14.28 32.68 -7.88
CA ASP A 458 15.64 33.02 -7.42
C ASP A 458 16.50 33.54 -8.57
N GLY A 459 17.11 34.72 -8.39
CA GLY A 459 17.93 35.37 -9.42
C GLY A 459 17.13 35.64 -10.71
N PRO A 460 17.70 35.44 -11.91
CA PRO A 460 16.93 35.57 -13.14
C PRO A 460 15.92 34.41 -13.33
N GLY A 461 15.99 33.32 -12.56
CA GLY A 461 15.25 32.09 -12.83
C GLY A 461 15.61 31.48 -14.21
N ILE A 462 14.89 30.43 -14.59
CA ILE A 462 14.96 29.83 -15.95
C ILE A 462 13.72 30.15 -16.80
N PHE A 463 12.70 30.76 -16.20
CA PHE A 463 11.42 31.03 -16.84
C PHE A 463 11.25 32.49 -17.29
N THR A 464 10.68 32.64 -18.48
CA THR A 464 9.95 33.83 -18.92
C THR A 464 8.47 33.48 -19.00
N PRO A 465 7.54 34.45 -19.11
CA PRO A 465 6.12 34.13 -19.32
C PRO A 465 5.89 33.20 -20.53
N GLU A 466 6.62 33.39 -21.63
CA GLU A 466 6.51 32.57 -22.84
C GLU A 466 6.99 31.14 -22.60
N SER A 467 8.16 30.97 -21.99
CA SER A 467 8.71 29.64 -21.74
C SER A 467 7.93 28.90 -20.67
N ALA A 468 7.40 29.60 -19.67
CA ALA A 468 6.51 29.05 -18.64
C ALA A 468 5.18 28.55 -19.23
N ARG A 469 4.58 29.30 -20.16
CA ARG A 469 3.39 28.85 -20.90
C ARG A 469 3.69 27.60 -21.73
N SER A 470 4.79 27.60 -22.49
CA SER A 470 5.18 26.46 -23.33
C SER A 470 5.42 25.19 -22.49
N TYR A 471 6.15 25.34 -21.38
CA TYR A 471 6.40 24.26 -20.44
C TYR A 471 5.12 23.74 -19.77
N GLY A 472 4.25 24.65 -19.33
CA GLY A 472 2.92 24.31 -18.80
C GLY A 472 2.07 23.54 -19.83
N GLU A 473 2.05 23.97 -21.09
CA GLU A 473 1.32 23.27 -22.15
C GLU A 473 1.89 21.88 -22.43
N PHE A 474 3.22 21.71 -22.41
CA PHE A 474 3.85 20.40 -22.53
C PHE A 474 3.40 19.44 -21.42
N LEU A 475 3.45 19.87 -20.15
CA LEU A 475 3.00 19.05 -19.02
C LEU A 475 1.50 18.77 -19.08
N GLY A 476 0.70 19.81 -19.37
CA GLY A 476 -0.74 19.71 -19.52
C GLY A 476 -1.13 18.65 -20.55
N ARG A 477 -0.50 18.68 -21.74
CA ARG A 477 -0.76 17.67 -22.79
C ARG A 477 -0.33 16.27 -22.39
N ARG A 478 0.80 16.13 -21.68
CA ARG A 478 1.37 14.83 -21.30
C ARG A 478 0.54 14.11 -20.24
N TYR A 479 0.03 14.86 -19.26
CA TYR A 479 -0.67 14.29 -18.10
C TYR A 479 -2.19 14.52 -18.09
N LYS A 480 -2.76 15.06 -19.18
CA LYS A 480 -4.21 15.33 -19.31
C LYS A 480 -5.12 14.14 -18.99
N ASP A 481 -4.63 12.91 -19.11
CA ASP A 481 -5.39 11.68 -18.91
C ASP A 481 -5.08 10.95 -17.60
N ARG A 482 -4.28 11.55 -16.72
CA ARG A 482 -3.83 10.97 -15.45
C ARG A 482 -4.55 11.59 -14.26
N PRO A 483 -4.73 10.88 -13.14
CA PRO A 483 -5.32 11.45 -11.93
C PRO A 483 -4.30 12.36 -11.23
N ILE A 484 -4.33 13.66 -11.56
CA ILE A 484 -3.42 14.65 -11.00
C ILE A 484 -4.15 15.91 -10.51
N VAL A 485 -3.47 16.69 -9.67
CA VAL A 485 -3.83 18.06 -9.31
C VAL A 485 -2.61 18.93 -9.55
N TRP A 486 -2.76 20.08 -10.21
CA TRP A 486 -1.65 20.99 -10.42
C TRP A 486 -1.40 21.82 -9.16
N ILE A 487 -0.15 21.88 -8.72
CA ILE A 487 0.27 22.70 -7.57
C ILE A 487 1.36 23.65 -8.07
N LEU A 488 1.02 24.91 -8.36
CA LEU A 488 2.00 25.91 -8.77
C LEU A 488 2.79 26.45 -7.56
N GLY A 489 3.81 27.29 -7.79
CA GLY A 489 4.58 27.92 -6.72
C GLY A 489 5.80 27.10 -6.30
N GLY A 490 5.86 26.72 -5.03
CA GLY A 490 6.96 25.97 -4.42
C GLY A 490 7.80 26.83 -3.48
N ASP A 491 7.34 26.96 -2.23
CA ASP A 491 8.03 27.64 -1.12
C ASP A 491 8.75 28.97 -1.46
N ARG A 492 8.11 29.85 -2.26
CA ARG A 492 8.62 31.20 -2.58
C ARG A 492 7.49 32.23 -2.64
N PRO A 493 7.70 33.45 -2.12
CA PRO A 493 6.72 34.53 -2.27
C PRO A 493 6.67 35.03 -3.71
N VAL A 494 5.60 35.72 -4.09
CA VAL A 494 5.55 36.50 -5.33
C VAL A 494 5.85 37.95 -4.99
N GLU A 495 7.02 38.44 -5.43
CA GLU A 495 7.58 39.73 -5.07
C GLU A 495 7.32 40.82 -6.12
N ASP A 496 7.19 40.45 -7.40
CA ASP A 496 7.01 41.39 -8.50
C ASP A 496 6.03 40.92 -9.59
N ASP A 497 5.74 41.82 -10.54
CA ASP A 497 4.81 41.58 -11.65
C ASP A 497 5.32 40.50 -12.61
N ARG A 498 6.63 40.42 -12.83
CA ARG A 498 7.23 39.42 -13.73
C ARG A 498 7.02 38.01 -13.18
N GLN A 499 7.31 37.78 -11.90
CA GLN A 499 7.08 36.49 -11.25
C GLN A 499 5.59 36.11 -11.29
N ARG A 500 4.70 37.08 -11.05
CA ARG A 500 3.24 36.88 -11.16
C ARG A 500 2.83 36.48 -12.57
N GLU A 501 3.39 37.13 -13.60
CA GLU A 501 3.13 36.83 -15.00
C GLU A 501 3.66 35.45 -15.41
N ILE A 502 4.85 35.05 -14.93
CA ILE A 502 5.40 33.70 -15.15
C ILE A 502 4.43 32.63 -14.62
N LEU A 503 3.96 32.78 -13.38
CA LEU A 503 3.05 31.81 -12.74
C LEU A 503 1.69 31.76 -13.46
N ARG A 504 1.11 32.92 -13.80
CA ARG A 504 -0.14 32.99 -14.58
C ARG A 504 0.01 32.38 -15.97
N ALA A 505 1.15 32.62 -16.62
CA ALA A 505 1.42 32.05 -17.95
C ALA A 505 1.60 30.53 -17.88
N MET A 506 2.24 30.01 -16.83
CA MET A 506 2.32 28.57 -16.58
C MET A 506 0.94 27.96 -16.35
N ALA A 507 0.11 28.56 -15.50
CA ALA A 507 -1.27 28.12 -15.28
C ALA A 507 -2.10 28.10 -16.58
N ALA A 508 -1.95 29.14 -17.40
CA ALA A 508 -2.60 29.21 -18.71
C ALA A 508 -2.12 28.11 -19.66
N GLY A 509 -0.81 27.81 -19.67
CA GLY A 509 -0.24 26.71 -20.43
C GLY A 509 -0.78 25.35 -20.00
N LEU A 510 -0.79 25.07 -18.70
CA LEU A 510 -1.35 23.82 -18.14
C LEU A 510 -2.81 23.64 -18.58
N ARG A 511 -3.64 24.68 -18.41
CA ARG A 511 -5.05 24.67 -18.80
C ARG A 511 -5.23 24.46 -20.30
N GLN A 512 -4.37 25.06 -21.12
CA GLN A 512 -4.38 24.87 -22.57
C GLN A 512 -4.02 23.43 -22.94
N GLY A 513 -3.02 22.85 -22.27
CA GLY A 513 -2.54 21.50 -22.57
C GLY A 513 -3.50 20.39 -22.14
N ASP A 514 -4.16 20.55 -20.98
CA ASP A 514 -5.08 19.55 -20.43
C ASP A 514 -6.58 19.84 -20.68
N GLY A 515 -6.90 20.94 -21.35
CA GLY A 515 -8.27 21.35 -21.65
C GLY A 515 -9.03 21.88 -20.43
N GLY A 516 -8.35 22.21 -19.34
CA GLY A 516 -8.96 22.66 -18.08
C GLY A 516 -9.56 21.52 -17.26
N ARG A 517 -9.08 20.29 -17.46
CA ARG A 517 -9.59 19.10 -16.77
C ARG A 517 -9.25 19.09 -15.28
N HIS A 518 -8.03 19.48 -14.92
CA HIS A 518 -7.54 19.34 -13.55
C HIS A 518 -7.64 20.64 -12.77
N LEU A 519 -7.95 20.52 -11.48
CA LEU A 519 -7.89 21.65 -10.55
C LEU A 519 -6.45 22.10 -10.35
N MET A 520 -6.27 23.39 -10.06
CA MET A 520 -4.98 23.97 -9.75
C MET A 520 -5.00 24.70 -8.41
N THR A 521 -3.89 24.65 -7.69
CA THR A 521 -3.62 25.44 -6.48
C THR A 521 -2.21 26.04 -6.53
N PHE A 522 -1.79 26.71 -5.47
CA PHE A 522 -0.48 27.33 -5.34
C PHE A 522 0.11 27.02 -3.97
N HIS A 523 1.31 26.45 -3.93
CA HIS A 523 2.06 26.18 -2.71
C HIS A 523 2.84 27.44 -2.28
N PRO A 524 2.44 28.11 -1.17
CA PRO A 524 3.07 29.34 -0.70
C PRO A 524 4.35 29.07 0.10
N PRO A 525 5.12 30.12 0.46
CA PRO A 525 6.21 30.01 1.41
C PRO A 525 5.73 29.87 2.87
N GLY A 526 6.65 29.47 3.75
CA GLY A 526 6.40 29.25 5.17
C GLY A 526 5.66 30.39 5.87
N GLY A 527 4.60 30.04 6.62
CA GLY A 527 3.78 30.99 7.36
C GLY A 527 2.92 31.90 6.50
N ARG A 528 2.69 31.57 5.22
CA ARG A 528 1.94 32.39 4.26
C ARG A 528 0.83 31.58 3.58
N SER A 529 0.01 32.27 2.80
CA SER A 529 -1.11 31.68 2.06
C SER A 529 -1.10 32.07 0.59
N SER A 530 -1.45 31.13 -0.29
CA SER A 530 -1.74 31.39 -1.71
C SER A 530 -2.77 32.49 -1.94
N ALA A 531 -3.69 32.70 -1.00
CA ALA A 531 -4.72 33.73 -1.10
C ALA A 531 -4.17 35.16 -1.10
N GLU A 532 -2.92 35.35 -0.68
CA GLU A 532 -2.29 36.67 -0.70
C GLU A 532 -2.00 37.17 -2.11
N TRP A 533 -1.82 36.26 -3.08
CA TRP A 533 -1.45 36.61 -4.45
C TRP A 533 -2.51 36.23 -5.47
N PHE A 534 -3.18 35.08 -5.30
CA PHE A 534 -3.98 34.46 -6.36
C PHE A 534 -5.42 34.16 -5.96
N HIS A 535 -5.90 34.66 -4.82
CA HIS A 535 -7.28 34.37 -4.38
C HIS A 535 -8.33 34.77 -5.42
N GLY A 536 -8.14 35.90 -6.10
CA GLY A 536 -9.04 36.39 -7.14
C GLY A 536 -8.84 35.77 -8.52
N ASP A 537 -7.78 34.97 -8.73
CA ASP A 537 -7.50 34.37 -10.03
C ASP A 537 -8.42 33.14 -10.25
N GLU A 538 -9.03 33.05 -11.43
CA GLU A 538 -9.96 31.96 -11.80
C GLU A 538 -9.29 30.58 -11.83
N TRP A 539 -8.00 30.51 -12.14
CA TRP A 539 -7.27 29.25 -12.22
C TRP A 539 -7.02 28.62 -10.83
N LEU A 540 -7.02 29.41 -9.76
CA LEU A 540 -6.79 28.92 -8.40
C LEU A 540 -8.09 28.31 -7.84
N ALA A 541 -8.25 26.99 -7.90
CA ALA A 541 -9.46 26.30 -7.46
C ALA A 541 -9.64 26.28 -5.95
N PHE A 542 -8.55 26.13 -5.20
CA PHE A 542 -8.55 26.12 -3.73
C PHE A 542 -7.25 26.73 -3.19
N ASN A 543 -7.29 27.30 -1.99
CA ASN A 543 -6.13 27.88 -1.35
C ASN A 543 -5.30 26.80 -0.64
N MET A 544 -3.98 26.93 -0.70
CA MET A 544 -3.05 26.21 0.17
C MET A 544 -2.38 27.19 1.14
N ILE A 545 -2.08 26.72 2.35
CA ILE A 545 -1.20 27.38 3.32
C ILE A 545 0.02 26.50 3.61
N GLN A 546 1.09 27.11 4.10
CA GLN A 546 2.22 26.42 4.71
C GLN A 546 2.30 26.85 6.18
N SER A 547 2.12 25.92 7.11
CA SER A 547 2.07 26.21 8.55
C SER A 547 3.28 25.70 9.35
N GLY A 548 4.12 24.84 8.76
CA GLY A 548 5.29 24.28 9.42
C GLY A 548 6.42 25.29 9.71
N HIS A 549 7.52 24.89 10.37
CA HIS A 549 7.81 23.56 10.96
C HIS A 549 8.21 23.66 12.44
N GLY A 550 7.43 24.42 13.23
CA GLY A 550 7.60 24.52 14.69
C GLY A 550 6.55 23.75 15.49
N TYR A 551 6.70 23.74 16.81
CA TYR A 551 5.65 23.27 17.73
C TYR A 551 4.56 24.32 17.87
N ASP A 552 3.32 23.87 18.09
CA ASP A 552 2.21 24.76 18.49
C ASP A 552 2.00 25.96 17.55
N HIS A 553 2.32 25.81 16.25
CA HIS A 553 1.91 26.83 15.27
C HIS A 553 0.39 26.76 15.12
N ASP A 554 -0.27 27.90 15.27
CA ASP A 554 -1.73 28.03 15.23
C ASP A 554 -2.26 27.91 13.79
N ASN A 555 -2.07 26.75 13.17
CA ASN A 555 -2.50 26.48 11.80
C ASN A 555 -4.03 26.55 11.65
N TYR A 556 -4.77 26.25 12.71
CA TYR A 556 -6.23 26.42 12.78
C TYR A 556 -6.66 27.88 12.57
N GLU A 557 -5.94 28.88 13.09
CA GLU A 557 -6.28 30.29 12.87
C GLU A 557 -6.08 30.67 11.40
N ARG A 558 -5.00 30.17 10.80
CA ARG A 558 -4.70 30.41 9.38
C ARG A 558 -5.76 29.78 8.48
N ILE A 559 -6.18 28.56 8.79
CA ILE A 559 -7.27 27.89 8.08
C ILE A 559 -8.60 28.61 8.29
N ALA A 560 -8.93 28.99 9.52
CA ALA A 560 -10.15 29.75 9.82
C ALA A 560 -10.18 31.07 9.05
N ALA A 561 -9.03 31.76 8.94
CA ALA A 561 -8.89 32.95 8.12
C ALA A 561 -9.10 32.66 6.63
N GLN A 562 -8.62 31.51 6.10
CA GLN A 562 -8.92 31.11 4.71
C GLN A 562 -10.40 30.77 4.51
N TYR A 563 -11.00 30.05 5.46
CA TYR A 563 -12.41 29.69 5.43
C TYR A 563 -13.30 30.94 5.46
N ALA A 564 -12.92 31.99 6.20
CA ALA A 564 -13.69 33.24 6.27
C ALA A 564 -13.51 34.18 5.05
N ARG A 565 -12.62 33.86 4.09
CA ARG A 565 -12.39 34.72 2.92
C ARG A 565 -13.53 34.65 1.92
N GLU A 566 -13.73 35.77 1.23
CA GLU A 566 -14.64 35.93 0.10
C GLU A 566 -13.89 36.37 -1.17
N PRO A 567 -14.23 35.83 -2.36
CA PRO A 567 -15.21 34.76 -2.57
C PRO A 567 -14.73 33.42 -1.95
N ALA A 568 -15.66 32.68 -1.35
CA ALA A 568 -15.36 31.39 -0.74
C ALA A 568 -14.58 30.46 -1.71
N LYS A 569 -13.48 29.88 -1.21
CA LYS A 569 -12.74 28.80 -1.85
C LYS A 569 -12.39 27.73 -0.80
N PRO A 570 -12.28 26.44 -1.18
CA PRO A 570 -11.75 25.42 -0.28
C PRO A 570 -10.32 25.78 0.13
N CYS A 571 -9.85 25.22 1.24
CA CYS A 571 -8.45 25.36 1.63
C CYS A 571 -7.87 24.07 2.22
N VAL A 572 -6.55 23.94 2.14
CA VAL A 572 -5.76 22.85 2.74
C VAL A 572 -4.49 23.40 3.37
N ASP A 573 -4.05 22.78 4.46
CA ASP A 573 -2.69 22.95 4.96
C ASP A 573 -1.78 22.00 4.18
N GLY A 574 -1.02 22.55 3.24
CA GLY A 574 -0.28 21.79 2.23
C GLY A 574 1.14 21.41 2.64
N GLU A 575 1.66 22.04 3.70
CA GLU A 575 2.97 21.75 4.30
C GLU A 575 2.95 22.23 5.77
N PRO A 576 2.51 21.35 6.69
CA PRO A 576 2.52 21.61 8.13
C PRO A 576 3.89 21.26 8.75
N GLY A 577 3.97 21.20 10.08
CA GLY A 577 5.10 20.58 10.77
C GLY A 577 5.30 19.12 10.35
N TYR A 578 6.48 18.79 9.85
CA TYR A 578 6.81 17.43 9.39
C TYR A 578 7.29 16.54 10.53
N GLU A 579 6.86 15.28 10.55
CA GLU A 579 7.37 14.28 11.49
C GLU A 579 8.88 14.09 11.29
N ASP A 580 9.62 13.95 12.39
CA ASP A 580 11.09 13.90 12.44
C ASP A 580 11.79 15.17 11.90
N HIS A 581 11.07 16.29 11.76
CA HIS A 581 11.67 17.58 11.42
C HIS A 581 12.20 18.29 12.66
N PRO A 582 13.43 18.83 12.65
CA PRO A 582 13.91 19.67 13.74
C PRO A 582 13.03 20.93 13.85
N ALA A 583 12.48 21.19 15.03
CA ALA A 583 11.58 22.32 15.23
C ALA A 583 12.28 23.64 14.88
N GLU A 584 11.63 24.47 14.06
CA GLU A 584 12.20 25.74 13.54
C GLU A 584 13.54 25.54 12.82
N PHE A 585 13.70 24.41 12.11
CA PHE A 585 14.92 24.03 11.39
C PHE A 585 16.17 23.90 12.27
N ASN A 586 16.02 23.82 13.60
CA ASN A 586 17.14 23.77 14.54
C ASN A 586 17.03 22.55 15.47
N PRO A 587 17.91 21.54 15.32
CA PRO A 587 17.90 20.33 16.15
C PRO A 587 17.97 20.56 17.66
N LYS A 588 18.49 21.72 18.10
CA LYS A 588 18.54 22.09 19.53
C LYS A 588 17.16 22.33 20.12
N ASN A 589 16.15 22.61 19.30
CA ASN A 589 14.77 22.80 19.71
C ASN A 589 14.02 21.46 19.83
N GLY A 590 14.65 20.33 19.49
CA GLY A 590 14.00 19.02 19.43
C GLY A 590 13.40 18.73 18.05
N TYR A 591 12.66 17.62 17.95
CA TYR A 591 12.11 17.10 16.70
C TYR A 591 10.60 16.88 16.87
N LEU A 592 9.84 17.26 15.84
CA LEU A 592 8.40 16.99 15.79
C LEU A 592 8.18 15.47 15.68
N ASP A 593 7.12 14.98 16.32
CA ASP A 593 6.76 13.57 16.38
C ASP A 593 5.35 13.33 15.80
N ASP A 594 4.88 12.09 15.87
CA ASP A 594 3.55 11.69 15.40
C ASP A 594 2.43 12.45 16.10
N TYR A 595 2.60 12.80 17.38
CA TYR A 595 1.65 13.61 18.13
C TYR A 595 1.52 15.03 17.54
N GLU A 596 2.64 15.68 17.22
CA GLU A 596 2.60 16.98 16.53
C GLU A 596 1.94 16.87 15.16
N ALA A 597 2.25 15.82 14.39
CA ALA A 597 1.62 15.57 13.09
C ALA A 597 0.09 15.41 13.19
N ARG A 598 -0.41 14.64 14.17
CA ARG A 598 -1.87 14.54 14.43
C ARG A 598 -2.45 15.89 14.81
N LYS A 599 -1.80 16.63 15.70
CA LYS A 599 -2.30 17.92 16.17
C LYS A 599 -2.51 18.91 15.03
N PHE A 600 -1.51 19.08 14.14
CA PHE A 600 -1.64 19.89 12.93
C PHE A 600 -2.81 19.42 12.05
N ALA A 601 -2.95 18.11 11.86
CA ALA A 601 -3.97 17.53 10.99
C ALA A 601 -5.41 17.79 11.50
N TYR A 602 -5.69 17.48 12.77
CA TYR A 602 -7.03 17.65 13.34
C TYR A 602 -7.40 19.13 13.54
N TRP A 603 -6.46 19.97 13.98
CA TRP A 603 -6.68 21.42 14.08
C TRP A 603 -7.02 22.03 12.72
N SER A 604 -6.25 21.74 11.67
CA SER A 604 -6.49 22.23 10.31
C SER A 604 -7.87 21.81 9.80
N VAL A 605 -8.19 20.51 9.87
CA VAL A 605 -9.44 20.00 9.32
C VAL A 605 -10.65 20.52 10.08
N PHE A 606 -10.61 20.55 11.42
CA PHE A 606 -11.75 21.02 12.22
C PHE A 606 -11.92 22.54 12.18
N ALA A 607 -10.87 23.29 11.80
CA ALA A 607 -10.95 24.72 11.50
C ALA A 607 -11.56 25.04 10.12
N GLY A 608 -11.79 24.02 9.27
CA GLY A 608 -12.53 24.18 8.02
C GLY A 608 -11.78 23.72 6.77
N ALA A 609 -10.56 23.18 6.89
CA ALA A 609 -9.85 22.65 5.73
C ALA A 609 -10.62 21.47 5.10
N CYS A 610 -10.55 21.36 3.77
CA CYS A 610 -11.17 20.27 3.00
C CYS A 610 -10.36 18.96 3.02
N GLY A 611 -9.22 18.97 3.73
CA GLY A 611 -8.26 17.89 3.84
C GLY A 611 -7.02 18.35 4.59
N HIS A 612 -5.94 17.57 4.50
CA HIS A 612 -4.64 17.86 5.11
C HIS A 612 -3.51 17.18 4.32
N THR A 613 -2.33 17.80 4.28
CA THR A 613 -1.10 17.13 3.83
C THR A 613 -0.23 16.82 5.03
N TYR A 614 0.15 15.55 5.19
CA TYR A 614 1.22 15.14 6.10
C TYR A 614 2.58 15.23 5.40
N GLY A 615 3.65 15.38 6.19
CA GLY A 615 4.98 15.14 5.66
C GLY A 615 5.95 14.69 6.75
N CYS A 616 7.08 14.17 6.29
CA CYS A 616 8.17 13.68 7.13
C CYS A 616 9.49 14.24 6.61
N HIS A 617 10.35 14.68 7.54
CA HIS A 617 11.60 15.37 7.21
C HIS A 617 12.54 14.53 6.35
N ASP A 618 12.55 13.21 6.54
CA ASP A 618 13.41 12.33 5.77
C ASP A 618 12.77 11.87 4.45
N ILE A 619 11.43 11.82 4.38
CA ILE A 619 10.69 11.39 3.19
C ILE A 619 10.65 12.46 2.11
N TRP A 620 10.36 13.73 2.45
CA TRP A 620 10.19 14.76 1.42
C TRP A 620 11.43 14.89 0.52
N GLN A 621 12.61 14.67 1.12
CA GLN A 621 13.91 14.70 0.46
C GLN A 621 14.44 13.31 0.09
N PHE A 622 13.75 12.22 0.43
CA PHE A 622 14.25 10.85 0.30
C PHE A 622 15.70 10.69 0.80
N TYR A 623 15.93 11.09 2.05
CA TYR A 623 17.24 10.99 2.69
C TYR A 623 17.66 9.51 2.76
N ASP A 624 18.91 9.20 2.39
CA ASP A 624 19.46 7.85 2.49
C ASP A 624 20.96 7.94 2.83
N GLU A 625 21.52 6.83 3.31
CA GLU A 625 22.94 6.74 3.64
C GLU A 625 23.78 7.04 2.38
N GLY A 626 24.71 8.00 2.50
CA GLY A 626 25.53 8.47 1.38
C GLY A 626 25.03 9.73 0.68
N ARG A 627 23.82 10.23 1.01
CA ARG A 627 23.38 11.58 0.60
C ARG A 627 23.67 12.59 1.70
N ARG A 628 24.05 13.81 1.31
CA ARG A 628 24.18 14.91 2.27
C ARG A 628 22.77 15.27 2.78
N PRO A 629 22.50 15.20 4.09
CA PRO A 629 21.20 15.56 4.63
C PRO A 629 20.93 17.06 4.39
N ILE A 630 19.70 17.39 4.02
CA ILE A 630 19.22 18.77 4.03
C ILE A 630 18.76 19.07 5.45
N THR A 631 19.22 20.21 5.99
CA THR A 631 19.06 20.59 7.39
C THR A 631 19.67 19.55 8.33
N ALA A 632 18.87 18.65 8.90
CA ALA A 632 19.32 17.68 9.91
C ALA A 632 18.57 16.35 9.83
N ALA A 633 18.22 15.92 8.60
CA ALA A 633 17.69 14.58 8.36
C ALA A 633 18.60 13.52 8.96
N ARG A 634 17.98 12.54 9.61
CA ARG A 634 18.66 11.60 10.50
C ARG A 634 18.21 10.16 10.33
N THR A 635 17.11 9.92 9.63
CA THR A 635 16.48 8.61 9.49
C THR A 635 16.38 8.27 8.01
N PRO A 636 17.07 7.24 7.48
CA PRO A 636 16.90 6.88 6.07
C PRO A 636 15.44 6.65 5.68
N TRP A 637 15.03 7.13 4.51
CA TRP A 637 13.63 7.18 4.06
C TRP A 637 12.95 5.81 4.10
N LYS A 638 13.71 4.73 3.83
CA LYS A 638 13.25 3.34 3.86
C LYS A 638 12.77 2.92 5.25
N ALA A 639 13.35 3.49 6.31
CA ALA A 639 12.90 3.33 7.68
C ALA A 639 11.87 4.40 8.07
N ALA A 640 12.10 5.66 7.68
CA ALA A 640 11.22 6.79 8.00
C ALA A 640 9.80 6.63 7.45
N LYS A 641 9.62 5.86 6.37
CA LYS A 641 8.28 5.59 5.81
C LYS A 641 7.37 4.92 6.85
N ASP A 642 7.94 4.13 7.77
CA ASP A 642 7.24 3.38 8.82
C ASP A 642 7.06 4.16 10.12
N LEU A 643 7.42 5.45 10.14
CA LEU A 643 7.10 6.32 11.27
C LEU A 643 5.59 6.39 11.53
N PRO A 644 5.17 6.46 12.81
CA PRO A 644 3.78 6.28 13.20
C PRO A 644 2.84 7.36 12.64
N GLY A 645 3.26 8.61 12.53
CA GLY A 645 2.40 9.71 12.08
C GLY A 645 1.82 9.46 10.68
N ALA A 646 2.61 8.94 9.75
CA ALA A 646 2.15 8.55 8.42
C ALA A 646 1.00 7.51 8.47
N GLY A 647 1.12 6.52 9.35
CA GLY A 647 0.08 5.49 9.53
C GLY A 647 -1.19 6.02 10.19
N GLN A 648 -1.08 7.04 11.04
CA GLN A 648 -2.21 7.58 11.82
C GLN A 648 -3.10 8.53 11.01
N MET A 649 -2.58 9.16 9.95
CA MET A 649 -3.35 10.08 9.09
C MET A 649 -4.62 9.44 8.50
N GLN A 650 -4.61 8.13 8.28
CA GLN A 650 -5.76 7.38 7.80
C GLN A 650 -6.98 7.50 8.74
N HIS A 651 -6.74 7.63 10.04
CA HIS A 651 -7.79 7.68 11.06
C HIS A 651 -8.57 9.00 11.00
N LEU A 652 -7.89 10.12 10.72
CA LEU A 652 -8.54 11.41 10.49
C LEU A 652 -9.48 11.34 9.29
N ARG A 653 -9.00 10.82 8.16
CA ARG A 653 -9.81 10.65 6.96
C ARG A 653 -11.00 9.73 7.22
N ALA A 654 -10.77 8.58 7.85
CA ALA A 654 -11.84 7.63 8.18
C ALA A 654 -12.91 8.24 9.10
N LEU A 655 -12.50 9.04 10.10
CA LEU A 655 -13.43 9.75 10.97
C LEU A 655 -14.28 10.74 10.18
N VAL A 656 -13.66 11.61 9.38
CA VAL A 656 -14.36 12.66 8.63
C VAL A 656 -15.30 12.04 7.59
N GLU A 657 -14.86 11.03 6.85
CA GLU A 657 -15.66 10.33 5.84
C GLU A 657 -16.77 9.45 6.46
N SER A 658 -16.71 9.14 7.76
CA SER A 658 -17.80 8.41 8.44
C SER A 658 -19.07 9.25 8.64
N ARG A 659 -19.04 10.55 8.33
CA ARG A 659 -20.16 11.50 8.44
C ARG A 659 -20.31 12.31 7.14
N PRO A 660 -21.45 13.01 6.92
CA PRO A 660 -21.65 13.84 5.73
C PRO A 660 -20.64 14.99 5.58
N VAL A 661 -19.56 14.76 4.84
CA VAL A 661 -18.43 15.69 4.70
C VAL A 661 -18.87 17.08 4.24
N LEU A 662 -19.78 17.18 3.26
CA LEU A 662 -20.17 18.46 2.66
C LEU A 662 -21.00 19.36 3.58
N ALA A 663 -21.65 18.77 4.59
CA ALA A 663 -22.44 19.52 5.56
C ALA A 663 -21.60 20.07 6.72
N ARG A 664 -20.30 19.74 6.77
CA ARG A 664 -19.44 20.13 7.88
C ARG A 664 -19.15 21.64 7.85
N VAL A 665 -19.08 22.24 9.03
CA VAL A 665 -18.67 23.63 9.24
C VAL A 665 -17.79 23.73 10.50
N PRO A 666 -16.73 24.56 10.52
CA PRO A 666 -16.04 24.89 11.76
C PRO A 666 -16.97 25.67 12.69
N ASP A 667 -17.00 25.34 13.98
CA ASP A 667 -17.86 26.04 14.94
C ASP A 667 -17.27 26.01 16.36
N GLN A 668 -16.34 26.92 16.63
CA GLN A 668 -15.76 27.09 17.98
C GLN A 668 -16.81 27.47 19.03
N SER A 669 -17.95 28.03 18.62
CA SER A 669 -19.01 28.40 19.57
C SER A 669 -19.69 27.18 20.18
N LEU A 670 -19.44 25.97 19.67
CA LEU A 670 -19.83 24.71 20.29
C LEU A 670 -19.18 24.51 21.68
N LEU A 671 -18.01 25.10 21.91
CA LEU A 671 -17.34 25.10 23.20
C LEU A 671 -17.96 26.17 24.11
N ALA A 672 -18.43 25.73 25.29
CA ALA A 672 -18.90 26.63 26.34
C ALA A 672 -17.81 26.94 27.39
N SER A 673 -16.69 26.21 27.36
CA SER A 673 -15.45 26.54 28.06
C SER A 673 -14.52 27.36 27.16
N ASP A 674 -13.45 27.91 27.74
CA ASP A 674 -12.36 28.51 26.97
C ASP A 674 -11.76 27.46 26.02
N ALA A 675 -11.45 27.87 24.78
CA ALA A 675 -10.89 26.97 23.77
C ALA A 675 -9.41 26.64 24.02
N GLY A 676 -8.74 27.31 24.96
CA GLY A 676 -7.32 27.14 25.20
C GLY A 676 -6.45 27.71 24.08
N ARG A 677 -5.13 27.56 24.25
CA ARG A 677 -4.08 28.03 23.33
C ARG A 677 -2.88 27.08 23.33
N GLY A 678 -2.05 27.14 22.30
CA GLY A 678 -0.93 26.22 22.11
C GLY A 678 -1.40 24.76 22.20
N THR A 679 -0.63 23.89 22.85
CA THR A 679 -0.99 22.48 23.04
C THR A 679 -2.37 22.24 23.70
N ASN A 680 -2.90 23.19 24.47
CA ASN A 680 -4.23 23.06 25.10
C ASN A 680 -5.38 23.54 24.22
N HIS A 681 -5.12 23.95 22.98
CA HIS A 681 -6.17 24.41 22.09
C HIS A 681 -7.12 23.26 21.69
N VAL A 682 -8.41 23.47 21.91
CA VAL A 682 -9.52 22.59 21.55
C VAL A 682 -10.20 23.15 20.32
N GLN A 683 -10.25 22.35 19.25
CA GLN A 683 -10.87 22.73 17.98
C GLN A 683 -12.15 21.93 17.77
N ALA A 684 -13.22 22.60 17.33
CA ALA A 684 -14.56 22.05 17.19
C ALA A 684 -15.14 22.28 15.79
N THR A 685 -15.88 21.29 15.30
CA THR A 685 -16.61 21.33 14.04
C THR A 685 -17.92 20.56 14.18
N ARG A 686 -18.94 20.90 13.38
CA ARG A 686 -20.23 20.19 13.37
C ARG A 686 -20.83 20.15 11.97
N ALA A 687 -21.88 19.37 11.80
CA ALA A 687 -22.77 19.53 10.66
C ALA A 687 -23.55 20.84 10.79
N GLU A 688 -23.80 21.52 9.67
CA GLU A 688 -24.61 22.73 9.60
C GLU A 688 -26.01 22.50 10.18
N ASP A 689 -26.62 21.33 9.92
CA ASP A 689 -27.91 20.89 10.46
C ASP A 689 -27.85 20.40 11.92
N GLY A 690 -26.65 20.37 12.52
CA GLY A 690 -26.44 19.90 13.89
C GLY A 690 -26.57 18.38 14.06
N SER A 691 -26.58 17.58 12.99
CA SER A 691 -26.72 16.12 13.05
C SER A 691 -25.52 15.38 13.64
N TYR A 692 -24.34 16.00 13.64
CA TYR A 692 -23.18 15.49 14.35
C TYR A 692 -22.22 16.63 14.73
N ALA A 693 -21.32 16.37 15.68
CA ALA A 693 -20.19 17.22 15.99
C ALA A 693 -18.94 16.41 16.35
N PHE A 694 -17.79 17.02 16.08
CA PHE A 694 -16.48 16.57 16.51
C PHE A 694 -15.77 17.66 17.30
N VAL A 695 -15.13 17.29 18.41
CA VAL A 695 -14.31 18.19 19.22
C VAL A 695 -12.96 17.52 19.50
N TYR A 696 -11.87 18.09 18.98
CA TYR A 696 -10.51 17.59 19.15
C TYR A 696 -9.83 18.28 20.33
N SER A 697 -9.37 17.48 21.29
CA SER A 697 -8.53 17.92 22.42
C SER A 697 -7.14 17.30 22.25
N ALA A 698 -6.13 18.14 22.05
CA ALA A 698 -4.75 17.69 21.85
C ALA A 698 -4.09 17.24 23.17
N SER A 699 -4.36 17.96 24.27
CA SER A 699 -3.76 17.65 25.58
C SER A 699 -4.60 16.72 26.44
N GLY A 700 -5.84 16.44 26.08
CA GLY A 700 -6.76 15.63 26.88
C GLY A 700 -7.38 16.39 28.07
N GLU A 701 -7.12 17.68 28.22
CA GLU A 701 -7.76 18.49 29.28
C GLU A 701 -9.29 18.52 29.13
N PRO A 702 -10.06 18.57 30.23
CA PRO A 702 -11.52 18.64 30.18
C PRO A 702 -12.03 19.90 29.48
N PHE A 703 -13.16 19.77 28.78
CA PHE A 703 -13.83 20.88 28.11
C PHE A 703 -15.35 20.75 28.19
N THR A 704 -16.06 21.87 28.07
CA THR A 704 -17.54 21.90 28.12
C THR A 704 -18.13 22.18 26.75
N VAL A 705 -19.11 21.38 26.34
CA VAL A 705 -19.83 21.50 25.07
C VAL A 705 -21.26 21.98 25.28
N ASP A 706 -21.74 22.90 24.44
CA ASP A 706 -23.15 23.29 24.35
C ASP A 706 -23.93 22.32 23.44
N LEU A 707 -24.63 21.36 24.07
CA LEU A 707 -25.42 20.36 23.34
C LEU A 707 -26.65 20.96 22.65
N GLY A 708 -27.06 22.18 23.02
CA GLY A 708 -28.18 22.89 22.42
C GLY A 708 -27.99 23.20 20.93
N LYS A 709 -26.73 23.19 20.45
CA LYS A 709 -26.36 23.44 19.04
C LYS A 709 -26.48 22.22 18.14
N LEU A 710 -26.83 21.07 18.71
CA LEU A 710 -27.04 19.82 17.97
C LEU A 710 -28.53 19.57 17.76
N SER A 711 -28.84 18.63 16.87
CA SER A 711 -30.19 18.17 16.58
C SER A 711 -30.52 16.86 17.32
N GLY A 712 -31.76 16.39 17.19
CA GLY A 712 -32.25 15.19 17.88
C GLY A 712 -32.71 15.43 19.33
N GLY A 713 -33.52 14.51 19.86
CA GLY A 713 -33.86 14.50 21.29
C GLY A 713 -32.73 13.94 22.16
N ARG A 714 -31.94 13.03 21.59
CA ARG A 714 -30.84 12.32 22.24
C ARG A 714 -29.62 12.27 21.34
N LEU A 715 -28.46 12.25 21.96
CA LEU A 715 -27.17 12.20 21.31
C LEU A 715 -26.43 10.93 21.70
N ARG A 716 -25.87 10.21 20.73
CA ARG A 716 -24.88 9.17 21.01
C ARG A 716 -23.51 9.82 21.13
N ALA A 717 -22.83 9.59 22.24
CA ALA A 717 -21.50 10.13 22.51
C ALA A 717 -20.43 9.03 22.58
N CYS A 718 -19.26 9.31 22.03
CA CYS A 718 -18.10 8.43 22.08
C CYS A 718 -16.78 9.20 21.98
N TRP A 719 -15.74 8.63 22.55
CA TRP A 719 -14.36 9.05 22.34
C TRP A 719 -13.76 8.28 21.17
N PHE A 720 -13.19 8.99 20.21
CA PHE A 720 -12.40 8.42 19.12
C PHE A 720 -10.92 8.66 19.39
N ASP A 721 -10.10 7.63 19.23
CA ASP A 721 -8.66 7.66 19.45
C ASP A 721 -7.92 7.94 18.12
N PRO A 722 -7.28 9.11 17.95
CA PRO A 722 -6.54 9.46 16.75
C PRO A 722 -5.32 8.59 16.44
N ARG A 723 -4.81 7.84 17.42
CA ARG A 723 -3.58 7.05 17.31
C ARG A 723 -3.80 5.68 16.68
N ASP A 724 -4.98 5.09 16.87
CA ASP A 724 -5.31 3.75 16.39
C ASP A 724 -6.67 3.64 15.68
N GLY A 725 -7.45 4.72 15.67
CA GLY A 725 -8.76 4.78 15.02
C GLY A 725 -9.87 4.02 15.72
N THR A 726 -9.68 3.63 16.99
CA THR A 726 -10.71 2.96 17.79
C THR A 726 -11.68 3.95 18.44
N SER A 727 -12.90 3.52 18.74
CA SER A 727 -13.88 4.30 19.48
C SER A 727 -14.24 3.67 20.82
N ARG A 728 -14.52 4.51 21.82
CA ARG A 728 -15.00 4.12 23.16
C ARG A 728 -16.34 4.80 23.41
N SER A 729 -17.40 4.00 23.53
CA SER A 729 -18.74 4.52 23.78
C SER A 729 -18.84 5.19 25.16
N ILE A 730 -19.39 6.41 25.20
CA ILE A 730 -19.84 7.07 26.43
C ILE A 730 -21.32 6.70 26.69
N GLY A 731 -22.09 6.45 25.62
CA GLY A 731 -23.50 6.10 25.67
C GLY A 731 -24.41 7.21 25.14
N SER A 732 -25.71 7.06 25.35
CA SER A 732 -26.72 8.02 24.91
C SER A 732 -26.98 9.10 25.97
N LEU A 733 -27.10 10.34 25.53
CA LEU A 733 -27.26 11.54 26.36
C LEU A 733 -28.53 12.28 25.93
N ASP A 734 -29.28 12.84 26.86
CA ASP A 734 -30.34 13.80 26.51
C ASP A 734 -29.70 15.08 25.98
N ARG A 735 -30.25 15.65 24.89
CA ARG A 735 -29.79 16.93 24.34
C ARG A 735 -30.27 18.10 25.20
N LYS A 736 -29.66 18.29 26.38
CA LYS A 736 -30.03 19.34 27.34
C LYS A 736 -28.82 20.08 27.88
N GLY A 737 -28.80 21.39 27.66
CA GLY A 737 -27.84 22.31 28.28
C GLY A 737 -26.39 22.08 27.85
N ARG A 738 -25.49 22.37 28.79
CA ARG A 738 -24.04 22.24 28.62
C ARG A 738 -23.56 20.99 29.35
N LYS A 739 -22.57 20.30 28.79
CA LYS A 739 -21.99 19.11 29.40
C LYS A 739 -20.48 19.18 29.34
N GLU A 740 -19.85 18.95 30.48
CA GLU A 740 -18.40 18.75 30.58
C GLU A 740 -18.06 17.32 30.18
N PHE A 741 -16.98 17.19 29.41
CA PHE A 741 -16.44 15.92 28.94
C PHE A 741 -14.98 15.81 29.40
N HIS A 742 -14.62 14.63 29.92
CA HIS A 742 -13.26 14.30 30.33
C HIS A 742 -12.68 13.29 29.34
N PRO A 743 -11.69 13.69 28.52
CA PRO A 743 -10.95 12.74 27.70
C PRO A 743 -10.39 11.59 28.54
N PRO A 744 -10.29 10.36 27.98
CA PRO A 744 -9.84 9.18 28.74
C PRO A 744 -8.42 9.26 29.31
N SER A 745 -7.56 10.14 28.80
CA SER A 745 -6.20 10.37 29.28
C SER A 745 -5.76 11.81 29.01
N VAL A 746 -4.75 12.28 29.75
CA VAL A 746 -4.22 13.65 29.68
C VAL A 746 -2.71 13.64 29.39
N GLY A 747 -2.19 14.72 28.81
CA GLY A 747 -0.75 14.94 28.54
C GLY A 747 -0.36 14.85 27.06
N LYS A 748 0.93 15.09 26.77
CA LYS A 748 1.48 15.01 25.41
C LYS A 748 1.27 13.60 24.84
N GLY A 749 0.80 13.50 23.59
CA GLY A 749 0.52 12.20 22.96
C GLY A 749 -0.80 11.55 23.39
N HIS A 750 -1.59 12.23 24.22
CA HIS A 750 -2.88 11.76 24.74
C HIS A 750 -4.07 12.50 24.15
N ASP A 751 -4.05 12.74 22.85
CA ASP A 751 -5.11 13.41 22.12
C ASP A 751 -6.35 12.53 21.90
N TRP A 752 -7.51 13.18 21.86
CA TRP A 752 -8.82 12.53 21.72
C TRP A 752 -9.78 13.39 20.90
N VAL A 753 -10.69 12.73 20.18
CA VAL A 753 -11.86 13.39 19.58
C VAL A 753 -13.12 12.95 20.29
N LEU A 754 -13.89 13.91 20.82
CA LEU A 754 -15.28 13.67 21.18
C LEU A 754 -16.13 13.66 19.92
N VAL A 755 -16.90 12.59 19.72
CA VAL A 755 -17.89 12.49 18.65
C VAL A 755 -19.28 12.47 19.28
N LEU A 756 -20.16 13.35 18.79
CA LEU A 756 -21.56 13.46 19.18
C LEU A 756 -22.42 13.28 17.93
N ASP A 757 -23.31 12.30 17.92
CA ASP A 757 -24.26 12.06 16.82
C ASP A 757 -25.69 12.24 17.31
N ASP A 758 -26.55 12.82 16.48
CA ASP A 758 -28.00 12.65 16.60
C ASP A 758 -28.34 11.16 16.51
N GLU A 759 -28.87 10.61 17.60
CA GLU A 759 -29.13 9.17 17.75
C GLU A 759 -30.12 8.65 16.70
N GLU A 760 -31.06 9.50 16.26
CA GLU A 760 -32.07 9.15 15.24
C GLU A 760 -31.46 8.95 13.85
N ARG A 761 -30.23 9.42 13.60
CA ARG A 761 -29.54 9.28 12.30
C ARG A 761 -28.86 7.93 12.12
N GLY A 762 -28.81 7.08 13.14
CA GLY A 762 -28.33 5.70 13.03
C GLY A 762 -26.94 5.54 12.41
N ARG A 763 -26.02 6.49 12.65
CA ARG A 763 -24.69 6.52 12.02
C ARG A 763 -23.85 5.30 12.46
N PRO A 764 -22.93 4.80 11.62
CA PRO A 764 -21.97 3.79 12.06
C PRO A 764 -21.04 4.32 13.15
N GLU A 765 -20.27 3.42 13.76
CA GLU A 765 -19.19 3.78 14.67
C GLU A 765 -18.23 4.79 14.00
N PRO A 766 -17.73 5.81 14.72
CA PRO A 766 -16.78 6.76 14.13
C PRO A 766 -15.53 6.05 13.60
N GLY A 767 -15.05 6.50 12.44
CA GLY A 767 -13.93 5.85 11.75
C GLY A 767 -14.30 4.60 10.95
N ARG A 768 -15.56 4.14 11.01
CA ARG A 768 -16.09 3.07 10.15
C ARG A 768 -16.97 3.69 9.06
N SER A 769 -16.63 3.40 7.81
CA SER A 769 -17.47 3.76 6.67
C SER A 769 -18.79 2.98 6.71
N ALA A 770 -19.89 3.59 6.26
CA ALA A 770 -21.13 2.89 5.95
C ALA A 770 -21.08 2.13 4.61
N ARG A 771 -19.98 2.29 3.85
CA ARG A 771 -19.72 1.67 2.54
C ARG A 771 -18.84 0.44 2.67
#